data_AF-A0A1F5LZD0-F1
#
_entry.id   AF-A0A1F5LZD0-F1
#
_cell.length_a   1.000
_cell.length_b   1.000
_cell.length_c   1.000
_cell.angle_alpha   90.00
_cell.angle_beta   90.00
_cell.angle_gamma   90.00
#
_symmetry.space_group_name_H-M   'P 1'
#
loop_
_entity.id
_entity.type
_entity.pdbx_description
1 polymer ?
#
loop_
_entity_poly.entity_id
_entity_poly.type
_entity_poly.pdbx_seq_one_letter_code
_entity_poly.pdbx_strand_id
1 'polypeptide(L)'
;MRLNFSEPPTPTLSRQNTTVFGHHQRRGTHPHRLSSRAKPRRWPLVFRFIKGAIHGAILLPVFLHAVFTALIVYLDTYVFDTVGLPSTIIPSLSIVVGLMLVFRNQTSYNRFWDGRNGMNALNTCVRNLVRTIATNSYNSKRGPPTAPEREDIERTIRILMAIPYAVKNHLRAEWGAAWVFGSSIADDLNHRGGTLYNPEYANLLPAGLEGHEDEGLGLPFQLTFFIDGFIKRGEERGWFPAPGASQMQAQLNTLTDAYGRMETIKLTPMPVAHLIHQKQVLALFGCVLPFAMVDEMGWWAIPIVSLVIFTLYGIEGIGSQLEDPFGYDRNDIKMDALAGDSKTEIDVVLSEWRTHSKAMDALRHQPAGAYHGDLCLTPNRNDGTNGDGDDNAEQLKAKFPNNHRLKLVEANIYDRESLLKAFNNSYGVFAAVNDRLPGQKIETEQDMDHELEAGRNILDAAKACNVQHFVMSSLPNLTEASKGQFSKVFHFDNKSKIEDWARRELPAVTSLHPGLFYTNMQWPQYCRQEENGIVRFFAPVEGHKLADWVDPRYDIGVYAAKIFSLGPEKTLSKTYPVVGPKLTFAEFAKIFTERTGREAVFDPITLDQWGATVASTVGKGYEEDIRQMMQWISVAPDEKG
;
A
#
# COMPACT_ATOMS: atom_id res chain seq x y z
N MET A 1 10.63 -32.18 -21.36
CA MET A 1 10.54 -32.34 -19.90
C MET A 1 9.73 -31.15 -19.37
N ARG A 2 8.43 -31.37 -19.13
CA ARG A 2 7.46 -30.33 -18.72
C ARG A 2 7.55 -30.14 -17.20
N LEU A 3 7.73 -28.90 -16.74
CA LEU A 3 7.45 -28.50 -15.37
C LEU A 3 6.24 -27.56 -15.42
N ASN A 4 5.07 -28.10 -15.09
CA ASN A 4 3.84 -27.37 -14.86
C ASN A 4 3.97 -26.60 -13.55
N PHE A 5 3.90 -25.28 -13.60
CA PHE A 5 3.51 -24.47 -12.46
C PHE A 5 2.02 -24.14 -12.64
N SER A 6 1.17 -24.85 -11.90
CA SER A 6 -0.22 -24.50 -11.71
C SER A 6 -0.31 -23.12 -11.05
N GLU A 7 -1.00 -22.19 -11.70
CA GLU A 7 -1.36 -20.87 -11.17
C GLU A 7 -2.13 -21.01 -9.82
N PRO A 8 -1.91 -20.12 -8.83
CA PRO A 8 -2.85 -19.99 -7.74
C PRO A 8 -4.12 -19.28 -8.27
N PRO A 9 -5.33 -19.75 -7.93
CA PRO A 9 -6.55 -19.14 -8.44
C PRO A 9 -6.75 -17.75 -7.82
N THR A 10 -7.08 -16.78 -8.68
CA THR A 10 -7.67 -15.49 -8.34
C THR A 10 -8.89 -15.70 -7.44
N PRO A 11 -9.09 -14.93 -6.35
CA PRO A 11 -10.31 -15.04 -5.56
C PRO A 11 -11.46 -14.46 -6.37
N THR A 12 -12.22 -15.33 -7.02
CA THR A 12 -13.56 -15.03 -7.51
C THR A 12 -14.43 -14.69 -6.31
N LEU A 13 -15.06 -13.51 -6.32
CA LEU A 13 -16.22 -13.20 -5.48
C LEU A 13 -17.37 -14.11 -5.93
N SER A 14 -17.36 -15.38 -5.50
CA SER A 14 -18.47 -16.30 -5.72
C SER A 14 -19.51 -16.08 -4.63
N ARG A 15 -20.73 -15.67 -5.03
CA ARG A 15 -21.96 -16.03 -4.32
C ARG A 15 -21.87 -17.52 -3.96
N GLN A 16 -21.67 -17.85 -2.69
CA GLN A 16 -21.74 -19.23 -2.23
C GLN A 16 -23.12 -19.49 -1.63
N ASN A 17 -23.82 -20.40 -2.31
CA ASN A 17 -24.95 -21.15 -1.80
C ASN A 17 -24.62 -21.72 -0.42
N THR A 18 -25.49 -21.40 0.55
CA THR A 18 -25.56 -22.03 1.86
C THR A 18 -25.88 -23.52 1.72
N THR A 19 -24.87 -24.37 1.89
CA THR A 19 -25.04 -25.78 2.27
C THR A 19 -24.10 -26.12 3.43
N VAL A 20 -24.68 -26.08 4.64
CA VAL A 20 -24.55 -27.06 5.74
C VAL A 20 -23.15 -27.67 6.03
N PHE A 21 -22.57 -27.24 7.17
CA PHE A 21 -21.46 -27.82 7.94
C PHE A 21 -20.04 -27.87 7.33
N GLY A 22 -19.38 -26.71 7.22
CA GLY A 22 -17.92 -26.60 7.09
C GLY A 22 -17.42 -25.24 7.58
N HIS A 23 -16.73 -25.19 8.72
CA HIS A 23 -16.33 -23.92 9.36
C HIS A 23 -15.15 -23.24 8.64
N HIS A 24 -15.36 -22.06 8.03
CA HIS A 24 -14.28 -21.21 7.54
C HIS A 24 -13.43 -20.64 8.71
N GLN A 25 -12.24 -21.22 8.95
CA GLN A 25 -11.18 -20.54 9.70
C GLN A 25 -10.46 -19.56 8.75
N ARG A 26 -10.68 -18.24 8.91
CA ARG A 26 -9.81 -17.23 8.27
C ARG A 26 -8.42 -17.32 8.92
N ARG A 27 -7.44 -17.89 8.21
CA ARG A 27 -6.02 -17.81 8.61
C ARG A 27 -5.54 -16.38 8.37
N GLY A 28 -4.66 -15.88 9.24
CA GLY A 28 -3.99 -14.59 9.03
C GLY A 28 -3.24 -14.60 7.69
N THR A 29 -3.45 -13.58 6.87
CA THR A 29 -2.72 -13.36 5.62
C THR A 29 -1.80 -12.15 5.76
N HIS A 30 -0.76 -12.08 4.93
CA HIS A 30 0.05 -10.87 4.82
C HIS A 30 -0.86 -9.66 4.48
N PRO A 31 -0.59 -8.46 5.02
CA PRO A 31 0.60 -8.07 5.79
C PRO A 31 0.54 -8.34 7.32
N HIS A 32 -0.60 -8.78 7.86
CA HIS A 32 -0.79 -8.99 9.31
C HIS A 32 -0.85 -10.47 9.72
N ARG A 33 0.03 -11.28 9.12
CA ARG A 33 -0.03 -12.73 9.25
C ARG A 33 0.17 -13.18 10.68
N LEU A 34 1.17 -12.63 11.38
CA LEU A 34 1.51 -13.02 12.75
C LEU A 34 0.65 -12.29 13.79
N SER A 35 0.35 -11.01 13.53
CA SER A 35 -0.33 -10.12 14.49
C SER A 35 -1.85 -10.29 14.52
N SER A 36 -2.46 -10.85 13.47
CA SER A 36 -3.92 -11.07 13.42
C SER A 36 -4.43 -11.93 14.59
N ARG A 37 -5.43 -11.41 15.32
CA ARG A 37 -6.15 -12.15 16.37
C ARG A 37 -7.42 -12.75 15.78
N ALA A 38 -7.53 -14.07 15.78
CA ALA A 38 -8.78 -14.77 15.48
C ALA A 38 -9.47 -15.15 16.79
N LYS A 39 -10.77 -14.82 16.94
CA LYS A 39 -11.61 -15.40 18.00
C LYS A 39 -12.06 -16.78 17.53
N PRO A 40 -11.64 -17.90 18.17
CA PRO A 40 -12.14 -19.21 17.74
C PRO A 40 -13.65 -19.27 18.01
N ARG A 41 -14.47 -19.50 16.98
CA ARG A 41 -15.95 -19.50 17.08
C ARG A 41 -16.57 -20.84 17.52
N ARG A 42 -15.74 -21.84 17.87
CA ARG A 42 -16.23 -23.22 18.10
C ARG A 42 -17.11 -23.38 19.35
N TRP A 43 -16.96 -22.52 20.37
CA TRP A 43 -17.69 -22.61 21.63
C TRP A 43 -18.13 -21.21 22.10
N PRO A 44 -19.32 -21.05 22.72
CA PRO A 44 -19.72 -19.80 23.37
C PRO A 44 -18.65 -19.35 24.36
N LEU A 45 -18.36 -18.04 24.39
CA LEU A 45 -17.31 -17.47 25.24
C LEU A 45 -17.50 -17.81 26.73
N VAL A 46 -18.76 -17.95 27.16
CA VAL A 46 -19.16 -18.29 28.54
C VAL A 46 -18.63 -19.66 28.99
N PHE A 47 -18.46 -20.63 28.08
CA PHE A 47 -18.02 -21.99 28.41
C PHE A 47 -16.52 -22.23 28.18
N ARG A 48 -15.74 -21.17 27.93
CA ARG A 48 -14.32 -21.28 27.61
C ARG A 48 -13.45 -21.15 28.86
N PHE A 49 -13.22 -22.27 29.54
CA PHE A 49 -12.23 -22.39 30.63
C PHE A 49 -10.81 -22.71 30.11
N ILE A 50 -10.41 -22.11 28.99
CA ILE A 50 -9.13 -22.39 28.30
C ILE A 50 -8.02 -21.47 28.83
N LYS A 51 -6.75 -21.90 28.70
CA LYS A 51 -5.53 -21.07 28.92
C LYS A 51 -5.69 -19.63 28.40
N GLY A 52 -5.54 -18.65 29.28
CA GLY A 52 -5.79 -17.21 29.05
C GLY A 52 -7.06 -16.68 29.73
N ALA A 53 -7.88 -17.57 30.30
CA ALA A 53 -9.00 -17.20 31.14
C ALA A 53 -8.56 -17.04 32.61
N ILE A 54 -9.12 -16.04 33.29
CA ILE A 54 -8.76 -15.66 34.67
C ILE A 54 -9.24 -16.69 35.71
N HIS A 55 -10.17 -17.56 35.32
CA HIS A 55 -10.78 -18.60 36.14
C HIS A 55 -9.76 -19.41 36.97
N GLY A 56 -8.59 -19.75 36.40
CA GLY A 56 -7.56 -20.50 37.13
C GLY A 56 -6.93 -19.72 38.30
N ALA A 57 -6.77 -18.40 38.17
CA ALA A 57 -6.19 -17.55 39.20
C ALA A 57 -7.19 -17.23 40.33
N ILE A 58 -8.48 -17.16 40.01
CA ILE A 58 -9.54 -16.82 40.98
C ILE A 58 -10.18 -18.05 41.63
N LEU A 59 -9.93 -19.26 41.11
CA LEU A 59 -10.55 -20.48 41.63
C LEU A 59 -10.23 -20.71 43.11
N LEU A 60 -8.98 -20.52 43.52
CA LEU A 60 -8.56 -20.70 44.92
C LEU A 60 -9.25 -19.67 45.85
N PRO A 61 -9.23 -18.35 45.58
CA PRO A 61 -10.00 -17.39 46.37
C PRO A 61 -11.50 -17.70 46.44
N VAL A 62 -12.13 -18.05 45.32
CA VAL A 62 -13.56 -18.41 45.28
C VAL A 62 -13.83 -19.63 46.15
N PHE A 63 -13.00 -20.67 46.05
CA PHE A 63 -13.12 -21.88 46.86
C PHE A 63 -12.94 -21.59 48.35
N LEU A 64 -11.95 -20.79 48.73
CA LEU A 64 -11.72 -20.40 50.13
C LEU A 64 -12.91 -19.62 50.70
N HIS A 65 -13.48 -18.69 49.94
CA HIS A 65 -14.69 -17.98 50.36
C HIS A 65 -15.91 -18.91 50.43
N ALA A 66 -16.04 -19.89 49.54
CA ALA A 66 -17.12 -20.88 49.60
C ALA A 66 -17.03 -21.75 50.87
N VAL A 67 -15.83 -22.23 51.20
CA VAL A 67 -15.56 -22.99 52.44
C VAL A 67 -15.82 -22.13 53.68
N PHE A 68 -15.38 -20.87 53.66
CA PHE A 68 -15.64 -19.94 54.75
C PHE A 68 -17.14 -19.67 54.92
N THR A 69 -17.88 -19.49 53.82
CA THR A 69 -19.34 -19.32 53.84
C THR A 69 -20.04 -20.55 54.40
N ALA A 70 -19.59 -21.75 54.02
CA ALA A 70 -20.12 -23.00 54.56
C ALA A 70 -19.89 -23.12 56.07
N LEU A 71 -18.72 -22.68 56.56
CA LEU A 71 -18.42 -22.63 57.99
C LEU A 71 -19.37 -21.67 58.71
N ILE A 72 -19.61 -20.47 58.18
CA ILE A 72 -20.53 -19.49 58.80
C ILE A 72 -21.97 -20.03 58.83
N VAL A 73 -22.46 -20.59 57.73
CA VAL A 73 -23.79 -21.22 57.69
C VAL A 73 -23.90 -22.36 58.70
N TYR A 74 -22.86 -23.19 58.83
CA TYR A 74 -22.84 -24.26 59.83
C TYR A 74 -22.91 -23.73 61.26
N LEU A 75 -22.12 -22.69 61.58
CA LEU A 75 -22.12 -22.06 62.89
C LEU A 75 -23.48 -21.44 63.23
N ASP A 76 -24.11 -20.78 62.27
CA ASP A 76 -25.45 -20.18 62.40
C ASP A 76 -26.56 -21.22 62.56
N THR A 77 -26.47 -22.35 61.86
CA THR A 77 -27.55 -23.35 61.87
C THR A 77 -27.49 -24.29 63.07
N TYR A 78 -26.28 -24.61 63.56
CA TYR A 78 -26.09 -25.70 64.53
C TYR A 78 -25.41 -25.31 65.85
N VAL A 79 -24.76 -24.15 65.93
CA VAL A 79 -23.94 -23.78 67.10
C VAL A 79 -24.50 -22.56 67.83
N PHE A 80 -24.85 -21.52 67.09
CA PHE A 80 -25.40 -20.26 67.61
C PHE A 80 -26.83 -20.06 67.12
N ASP A 81 -27.63 -19.24 67.81
CA ASP A 81 -29.00 -18.92 67.37
C ASP A 81 -29.03 -17.92 66.20
N THR A 82 -28.03 -17.03 66.12
CA THR A 82 -27.74 -16.19 64.94
C THR A 82 -26.33 -15.62 65.04
N VAL A 83 -25.57 -15.69 63.95
CA VAL A 83 -24.31 -14.94 63.76
C VAL A 83 -24.46 -13.85 62.69
N GLY A 84 -25.69 -13.62 62.24
CA GLY A 84 -26.00 -12.74 61.12
C GLY A 84 -25.75 -11.27 61.40
N LEU A 85 -25.42 -10.55 60.34
CA LEU A 85 -25.35 -9.08 60.32
C LEU A 85 -26.50 -8.50 59.52
N PRO A 86 -26.95 -7.26 59.79
CA PRO A 86 -28.01 -6.63 59.01
C PRO A 86 -27.69 -6.58 57.50
N SER A 87 -28.59 -7.09 56.66
CA SER A 87 -28.41 -7.13 55.20
C SER A 87 -28.29 -5.75 54.54
N THR A 88 -28.70 -4.69 55.26
CA THR A 88 -28.51 -3.28 54.88
C THR A 88 -27.04 -2.84 54.77
N ILE A 89 -26.10 -3.61 55.32
CA ILE A 89 -24.66 -3.35 55.16
C ILE A 89 -24.19 -3.65 53.72
N ILE A 90 -24.82 -4.61 53.03
CA ILE A 90 -24.38 -5.09 51.70
C ILE A 90 -24.38 -3.95 50.66
N PRO A 91 -25.45 -3.16 50.45
CA PRO A 91 -25.47 -2.11 49.42
C PRO A 91 -24.37 -1.06 49.63
N SER A 92 -24.14 -0.66 50.89
CA SER A 92 -23.15 0.37 51.23
C SER A 92 -21.72 -0.06 50.88
N LEU A 93 -21.31 -1.27 51.27
CA LEU A 93 -19.99 -1.81 50.97
C LEU A 93 -19.84 -2.18 49.49
N SER A 94 -20.92 -2.66 48.86
CA SER A 94 -20.93 -3.03 47.44
C SER A 94 -20.63 -1.84 46.52
N ILE A 95 -21.16 -0.65 46.84
CA ILE A 95 -20.89 0.57 46.06
C ILE A 95 -19.41 0.92 46.13
N VAL A 96 -18.80 0.89 47.32
CA VAL A 96 -17.38 1.22 47.52
C VAL A 96 -16.48 0.24 46.76
N VAL A 97 -16.70 -1.07 46.94
CA VAL A 97 -15.94 -2.12 46.27
C VAL A 97 -16.10 -2.05 44.75
N GLY A 98 -17.34 -1.87 44.28
CA GLY A 98 -17.65 -1.76 42.85
C GLY A 98 -16.95 -0.58 42.20
N LEU A 99 -17.01 0.59 42.83
CA LEU A 99 -16.36 1.80 42.33
C LEU A 99 -14.83 1.66 42.27
N MET A 100 -14.20 1.08 43.32
CA MET A 100 -12.76 0.81 43.33
C MET A 100 -12.34 -0.16 42.21
N LEU A 101 -13.12 -1.21 41.96
CA LEU A 101 -12.85 -2.18 40.89
C LEU A 101 -12.96 -1.53 39.50
N VAL A 102 -13.98 -0.69 39.28
CA VAL A 102 -14.15 0.02 38.00
C VAL A 102 -12.97 0.96 37.74
N PHE A 103 -12.57 1.78 38.71
CA PHE A 103 -11.44 2.69 38.53
C PHE A 103 -10.13 1.96 38.25
N ARG A 104 -9.86 0.85 38.95
CA ARG A 104 -8.68 0.03 38.66
C ARG A 104 -8.70 -0.56 37.25
N ASN A 105 -9.83 -1.11 36.83
CA ASN A 105 -9.94 -1.69 35.50
C ASN A 105 -9.80 -0.63 34.41
N GLN A 106 -10.35 0.56 34.61
CA GLN A 106 -10.18 1.66 33.68
C GLN A 106 -8.70 2.06 33.55
N THR A 107 -7.99 2.21 34.68
CA THR A 107 -6.56 2.52 34.68
C THR A 107 -5.74 1.43 33.99
N SER A 108 -6.02 0.15 34.29
CA SER A 108 -5.32 -0.98 33.68
C SER A 108 -5.58 -1.07 32.17
N TYR A 109 -6.83 -0.83 31.75
CA TYR A 109 -7.19 -0.78 30.33
C TYR A 109 -6.49 0.37 29.59
N ASN A 110 -6.43 1.56 30.19
CA ASN A 110 -5.72 2.70 29.61
C ASN A 110 -4.24 2.38 29.37
N ARG A 111 -3.55 1.77 30.35
CA ARG A 111 -2.15 1.30 30.20
C ARG A 111 -2.00 0.35 29.01
N PHE A 112 -2.89 -0.64 28.88
CA PHE A 112 -2.88 -1.57 27.75
C PHE A 112 -3.09 -0.86 26.41
N TRP A 113 -4.08 0.03 26.33
CA TRP A 113 -4.41 0.75 25.10
C TRP A 113 -3.29 1.70 24.69
N ASP A 114 -2.71 2.43 25.64
CA ASP A 114 -1.61 3.36 25.40
C ASP A 114 -0.34 2.62 24.97
N GLY A 115 -0.04 1.46 25.57
CA GLY A 115 1.05 0.60 25.13
C GLY A 115 0.87 0.14 23.67
N ARG A 116 -0.36 -0.23 23.28
CA ARG A 116 -0.68 -0.63 21.90
C ARG A 116 -0.57 0.53 20.91
N ASN A 117 -0.99 1.73 21.32
CA ASN A 117 -0.85 2.96 20.53
C ASN A 117 0.62 3.35 20.38
N GLY A 118 1.43 3.21 21.43
CA GLY A 118 2.88 3.41 21.39
C GLY A 118 3.55 2.55 20.32
N MET A 119 3.26 1.24 20.31
CA MET A 119 3.78 0.36 19.25
C MET A 119 3.25 0.67 17.86
N ASN A 120 2.03 1.18 17.74
CA ASN A 120 1.51 1.61 16.44
C ASN A 120 2.26 2.85 15.92
N ALA A 121 2.48 3.83 16.80
CA ALA A 121 3.22 5.04 16.49
C ALA A 121 4.66 4.71 16.09
N LEU A 122 5.34 3.84 16.85
CA LEU A 122 6.68 3.32 16.54
C LEU A 122 6.75 2.76 15.10
N ASN A 123 5.90 1.78 14.77
CA ASN A 123 5.89 1.17 13.43
C ASN A 123 5.52 2.18 12.32
N THR A 124 4.67 3.15 12.62
CA THR A 124 4.29 4.19 11.65
C THR A 124 5.46 5.12 11.35
N CYS A 125 6.19 5.57 12.37
CA CYS A 125 7.39 6.38 12.20
C CYS A 125 8.48 5.61 11.42
N VAL A 126 8.68 4.33 11.73
CA VAL A 126 9.58 3.44 10.98
C VAL A 126 9.19 3.39 9.50
N ARG A 127 7.91 3.13 9.16
CA ARG A 127 7.43 3.12 7.77
C ARG A 127 7.65 4.46 7.07
N ASN A 128 7.36 5.57 7.74
CA ASN A 128 7.56 6.90 7.20
C ASN A 128 9.03 7.18 6.89
N LEU A 129 9.93 6.85 7.82
CA LEU A 129 11.37 7.01 7.66
C LEU A 129 11.89 6.12 6.53
N VAL A 130 11.53 4.83 6.50
CA VAL A 130 11.91 3.91 5.41
C VAL A 130 11.45 4.44 4.06
N ARG A 131 10.19 4.89 3.95
CA ARG A 131 9.66 5.47 2.70
C ARG A 131 10.47 6.68 2.26
N THR A 132 10.66 7.66 3.14
CA THR A 132 11.40 8.89 2.82
C THR A 132 12.85 8.60 2.45
N ILE A 133 13.51 7.69 3.16
CA ILE A 133 14.89 7.27 2.85
C ILE A 133 14.93 6.59 1.48
N ALA A 134 14.06 5.62 1.22
CA ALA A 134 14.05 4.88 -0.03
C ALA A 134 13.75 5.78 -1.25
N THR A 135 12.92 6.81 -1.09
CA THR A 135 12.54 7.71 -2.19
C THR A 135 13.47 8.91 -2.36
N ASN A 136 14.06 9.44 -1.29
CA ASN A 136 14.76 10.73 -1.35
C ASN A 136 16.28 10.60 -1.26
N SER A 137 16.83 9.40 -1.00
CA SER A 137 18.29 9.21 -0.86
C SER A 137 19.02 9.14 -2.22
N TYR A 138 18.74 10.09 -3.10
CA TYR A 138 19.49 10.33 -4.33
C TYR A 138 19.40 11.81 -4.68
N ASN A 139 20.39 12.33 -5.39
CA ASN A 139 20.40 13.72 -5.83
C ASN A 139 20.28 13.74 -7.36
N SER A 140 19.20 14.30 -7.89
CA SER A 140 18.96 14.37 -9.34
C SER A 140 20.11 15.03 -10.12
N LYS A 141 20.92 15.89 -9.47
CA LYS A 141 22.09 16.53 -10.08
C LYS A 141 23.37 15.69 -10.05
N ARG A 142 23.52 14.77 -9.08
CA ARG A 142 24.68 13.85 -8.94
C ARG A 142 24.38 12.45 -9.51
N GLY A 143 23.13 12.19 -9.89
CA GLY A 143 22.61 10.90 -10.35
C GLY A 143 22.46 9.88 -9.20
N PRO A 144 22.23 8.59 -9.50
CA PRO A 144 21.93 7.58 -8.48
C PRO A 144 23.08 7.38 -7.48
N PRO A 145 22.75 6.92 -6.26
CA PRO A 145 23.71 6.77 -5.16
C PRO A 145 24.81 5.79 -5.52
N THR A 146 26.05 6.12 -5.12
CA THR A 146 27.24 5.29 -5.26
C THR A 146 27.14 4.01 -4.43
N ALA A 147 27.98 3.00 -4.71
CA ALA A 147 28.02 1.76 -3.94
C ALA A 147 28.12 1.96 -2.40
N PRO A 148 29.01 2.83 -1.86
CA PRO A 148 29.06 3.09 -0.42
C PRO A 148 27.82 3.83 0.11
N GLU A 149 27.21 4.71 -0.69
CA GLU A 149 25.97 5.39 -0.30
C GLU A 149 24.77 4.43 -0.25
N ARG A 150 24.72 3.45 -1.17
CA ARG A 150 23.72 2.39 -1.14
C ARG A 150 23.86 1.53 0.09
N GLU A 151 25.08 1.14 0.43
CA GLU A 151 25.33 0.38 1.66
C GLU A 151 24.89 1.17 2.91
N ASP A 152 25.13 2.49 2.95
CA ASP A 152 24.67 3.36 4.04
C ASP A 152 23.12 3.41 4.13
N ILE A 153 22.43 3.47 2.98
CA ILE A 153 20.96 3.39 2.89
C ILE A 153 20.45 2.04 3.39
N GLU A 154 21.01 0.94 2.88
CA GLU A 154 20.61 -0.41 3.26
C GLU A 154 20.83 -0.68 4.75
N ARG A 155 21.99 -0.27 5.28
CA ARG A 155 22.31 -0.34 6.71
C ARG A 155 21.29 0.44 7.53
N THR A 156 20.93 1.65 7.12
CA THR A 156 19.96 2.48 7.84
C THR A 156 18.56 1.86 7.83
N ILE A 157 18.11 1.30 6.70
CA ILE A 157 16.83 0.59 6.61
C ILE A 157 16.83 -0.68 7.49
N ARG A 158 17.95 -1.42 7.55
CA ARG A 158 18.11 -2.57 8.47
C ARG A 158 18.03 -2.16 9.93
N ILE A 159 18.64 -1.04 10.31
CA ILE A 159 18.54 -0.49 11.67
C ILE A 159 17.08 -0.12 11.99
N LEU A 160 16.37 0.51 11.04
CA LEU A 160 14.95 0.82 11.19
C LEU A 160 14.08 -0.45 11.36
N MET A 161 14.42 -1.57 10.71
CA MET A 161 13.80 -2.88 10.96
C MET A 161 14.13 -3.45 12.35
N ALA A 162 15.32 -3.14 12.88
CA ALA A 162 15.78 -3.64 14.17
C ALA A 162 15.11 -2.90 15.36
N ILE A 163 14.69 -1.64 15.18
CA ILE A 163 14.13 -0.82 16.27
C ILE A 163 12.92 -1.48 16.97
N PRO A 164 11.89 -2.00 16.26
CA PRO A 164 10.76 -2.67 16.92
C PRO A 164 11.19 -3.87 17.78
N TYR A 165 12.24 -4.60 17.39
CA TYR A 165 12.81 -5.67 18.20
C TYR A 165 13.59 -5.13 19.39
N ALA A 166 14.41 -4.10 19.21
CA ALA A 166 15.17 -3.46 20.29
C ALA A 166 14.22 -2.95 21.37
N VAL A 167 13.13 -2.26 20.98
CA VAL A 167 12.13 -1.73 21.91
C VAL A 167 11.43 -2.87 22.67
N LYS A 168 11.04 -3.94 21.97
CA LYS A 168 10.46 -5.12 22.62
C LYS A 168 11.41 -5.72 23.66
N ASN A 169 12.65 -5.97 23.28
CA ASN A 169 13.64 -6.60 24.14
C ASN A 169 13.93 -5.70 25.36
N HIS A 170 14.06 -4.40 25.15
CA HIS A 170 14.24 -3.42 26.22
C HIS A 170 13.08 -3.44 27.22
N LEU A 171 11.82 -3.38 26.74
CA LEU A 171 10.63 -3.40 27.60
C LEU A 171 10.46 -4.74 28.35
N ARG A 172 11.07 -5.82 27.87
CA ARG A 172 11.06 -7.15 28.51
C ARG A 172 12.32 -7.45 29.32
N ALA A 173 13.28 -6.51 29.39
CA ALA A 173 14.60 -6.73 29.98
C ALA A 173 15.37 -7.93 29.36
N GLU A 174 15.14 -8.21 28.08
CA GLU A 174 15.89 -9.20 27.27
C GLU A 174 17.18 -8.56 26.71
N TRP A 175 18.03 -8.07 27.62
CA TRP A 175 19.29 -7.40 27.28
C TRP A 175 20.22 -8.32 26.50
N GLY A 176 20.94 -7.76 25.52
CA GLY A 176 21.94 -8.54 24.77
C GLY A 176 21.36 -9.65 23.88
N ALA A 177 20.06 -9.66 23.60
CA ALA A 177 19.40 -10.71 22.80
C ALA A 177 19.94 -10.85 21.35
N ALA A 178 20.72 -9.88 20.87
CA ALA A 178 21.45 -9.96 19.60
C ALA A 178 22.88 -10.52 19.72
N TRP A 179 23.46 -10.53 20.92
CA TRP A 179 24.89 -10.73 21.19
C TRP A 179 25.21 -12.02 21.95
N VAL A 180 24.21 -12.72 22.47
CA VAL A 180 24.44 -13.99 23.19
C VAL A 180 24.88 -15.09 22.22
N PHE A 181 26.17 -15.09 21.94
CA PHE A 181 26.90 -16.15 21.25
C PHE A 181 27.79 -16.86 22.30
N GLY A 182 27.51 -18.13 22.59
CA GLY A 182 28.53 -19.04 23.12
C GLY A 182 28.81 -19.11 24.62
N SER A 183 27.93 -18.64 25.52
CA SER A 183 28.01 -19.06 26.93
C SER A 183 27.16 -20.31 27.16
N SER A 184 27.68 -21.31 27.88
CA SER A 184 26.93 -22.52 28.29
C SER A 184 25.66 -22.22 29.09
N ILE A 185 25.47 -20.96 29.51
CA ILE A 185 24.30 -20.43 30.20
C ILE A 185 23.11 -20.25 29.24
N ALA A 186 23.36 -20.03 27.94
CA ALA A 186 22.31 -19.83 26.94
C ALA A 186 21.52 -21.12 26.63
N ASP A 187 22.18 -22.28 26.64
CA ASP A 187 21.51 -23.58 26.46
C ASP A 187 20.64 -23.95 27.67
N ASP A 188 21.10 -23.67 28.89
CA ASP A 188 20.33 -23.91 30.12
C ASP A 188 19.12 -22.96 30.26
N LEU A 189 19.20 -21.73 29.74
CA LEU A 189 18.09 -20.76 29.75
C LEU A 189 17.07 -21.01 28.62
N ASN A 190 17.51 -21.46 27.45
CA ASN A 190 16.62 -21.86 26.36
C ASN A 190 15.73 -23.05 26.76
N HIS A 191 16.21 -23.99 27.60
CA HIS A 191 15.40 -25.08 28.15
C HIS A 191 14.35 -24.63 29.18
N ARG A 192 14.49 -23.43 29.77
CA ARG A 192 13.49 -22.83 30.66
C ARG A 192 12.45 -21.96 29.93
N GLY A 193 12.49 -21.90 28.60
CA GLY A 193 11.47 -21.25 27.78
C GLY A 193 11.71 -19.77 27.44
N GLY A 194 12.89 -19.22 27.71
CA GLY A 194 13.28 -17.88 27.27
C GLY A 194 14.14 -17.95 26.00
N THR A 195 13.59 -17.58 24.84
CA THR A 195 14.35 -17.50 23.58
C THR A 195 15.25 -16.27 23.61
N LEU A 196 16.44 -16.39 24.20
CA LEU A 196 17.32 -15.23 24.44
C LEU A 196 18.06 -14.77 23.18
N TYR A 197 18.29 -15.66 22.21
CA TYR A 197 18.99 -15.31 20.97
C TYR A 197 18.05 -15.37 19.76
N ASN A 198 17.93 -14.25 19.04
CA ASN A 198 17.20 -14.19 17.78
C ASN A 198 18.16 -13.87 16.62
N PRO A 199 18.53 -14.87 15.79
CA PRO A 199 19.48 -14.68 14.69
C PRO A 199 18.94 -13.72 13.63
N GLU A 200 17.62 -13.67 13.42
CA GLU A 200 17.04 -12.73 12.46
C GLU A 200 17.19 -11.28 12.94
N TYR A 201 17.12 -11.05 14.24
CA TYR A 201 17.32 -9.72 14.83
C TYR A 201 18.80 -9.31 14.83
N ALA A 202 19.71 -10.23 15.20
CA ALA A 202 21.14 -9.98 15.19
C ALA A 202 21.67 -9.55 13.81
N ASN A 203 21.17 -10.19 12.74
CA ASN A 203 21.55 -9.87 11.36
C ASN A 203 21.09 -8.49 10.85
N LEU A 204 20.24 -7.79 11.61
CA LEU A 204 19.79 -6.44 11.28
C LEU A 204 20.68 -5.36 11.91
N LEU A 205 21.42 -5.69 12.96
CA LEU A 205 22.28 -4.75 13.65
C LEU A 205 23.57 -4.49 12.84
N PRO A 206 24.15 -3.29 12.95
CA PRO A 206 25.44 -2.99 12.34
C PRO A 206 26.56 -3.93 12.83
N ALA A 207 27.44 -4.33 11.91
CA ALA A 207 28.62 -5.10 12.26
C ALA A 207 29.52 -4.30 13.23
N GLY A 208 29.92 -4.96 14.33
CA GLY A 208 30.76 -4.35 15.37
C GLY A 208 30.06 -3.36 16.29
N LEU A 209 28.72 -3.24 16.24
CA LEU A 209 27.98 -2.47 17.24
C LEU A 209 28.04 -3.18 18.58
N GLU A 210 28.60 -2.61 19.64
CA GLU A 210 28.42 -3.20 20.98
C GLU A 210 27.21 -2.56 21.65
N GLY A 211 26.38 -3.39 22.30
CA GLY A 211 25.28 -2.90 23.12
C GLY A 211 25.81 -2.49 24.48
N HIS A 212 25.51 -1.27 24.92
CA HIS A 212 25.91 -0.73 26.23
C HIS A 212 24.74 -0.70 27.22
N GLU A 213 23.85 -1.69 27.12
CA GLU A 213 22.63 -1.78 27.94
C GLU A 213 22.97 -2.05 29.43
N ASP A 214 24.09 -2.72 29.67
CA ASP A 214 24.70 -2.95 30.98
C ASP A 214 25.33 -1.68 31.59
N GLU A 215 25.77 -0.74 30.76
CA GLU A 215 26.24 0.59 31.18
C GLU A 215 25.08 1.61 31.36
N GLY A 216 23.84 1.20 31.09
CA GLY A 216 22.63 2.02 31.23
C GLY A 216 22.20 2.75 29.96
N LEU A 217 22.80 2.46 28.81
CA LEU A 217 22.37 3.01 27.52
C LEU A 217 21.43 2.03 26.81
N GLY A 218 20.14 2.38 26.73
CA GLY A 218 19.16 1.57 26.01
C GLY A 218 19.49 1.47 24.52
N LEU A 219 19.55 0.23 23.99
CA LEU A 219 19.81 -0.02 22.58
C LEU A 219 18.83 0.70 21.62
N PRO A 220 17.50 0.81 21.90
CA PRO A 220 16.61 1.60 21.05
C PRO A 220 17.07 3.04 20.85
N PHE A 221 17.57 3.67 21.91
CA PHE A 221 18.11 5.02 21.87
C PHE A 221 19.46 5.06 21.13
N GLN A 222 20.34 4.08 21.38
CA GLN A 222 21.61 3.95 20.65
C GLN A 222 21.42 3.84 19.13
N LEU A 223 20.36 3.15 18.68
CA LEU A 223 20.03 3.03 17.26
C LEU A 223 19.59 4.36 16.62
N THR A 224 19.05 5.30 17.40
CA THR A 224 18.63 6.61 16.88
C THR A 224 19.80 7.45 16.37
N PHE A 225 20.98 7.35 16.99
CA PHE A 225 22.19 8.07 16.54
C PHE A 225 22.62 7.69 15.12
N PHE A 226 22.42 6.42 14.73
CA PHE A 226 22.73 5.98 13.37
C PHE A 226 21.78 6.60 12.35
N ILE A 227 20.50 6.73 12.70
CA ILE A 227 19.47 7.34 11.84
C ILE A 227 19.71 8.85 11.74
N ASP A 228 19.95 9.51 12.87
CA ASP A 228 20.29 10.94 12.94
C ASP A 228 21.55 11.26 12.12
N GLY A 229 22.60 10.44 12.30
CA GLY A 229 23.82 10.55 11.51
C GLY A 229 23.57 10.35 10.00
N PHE A 230 22.68 9.44 9.61
CA PHE A 230 22.28 9.27 8.21
C PHE A 230 21.53 10.51 7.69
N ILE A 231 20.62 11.09 8.48
CA ILE A 231 19.88 12.30 8.12
C ILE A 231 20.86 13.45 7.85
N LYS A 232 21.80 13.68 8.78
CA LYS A 232 22.85 14.70 8.63
C LYS A 232 23.70 14.49 7.37
N ARG A 233 24.19 13.27 7.14
CA ARG A 233 24.96 12.94 5.93
C ARG A 233 24.13 13.13 4.67
N GLY A 234 22.83 12.80 4.69
CA GLY A 234 21.93 12.97 3.55
C GLY A 234 21.71 14.44 3.19
N GLU A 235 21.60 15.32 4.19
CA GLU A 235 21.54 16.76 3.98
C GLU A 235 22.85 17.30 3.38
N GLU A 236 24.00 16.92 3.94
CA GLU A 236 25.33 17.30 3.44
C GLU A 236 25.58 16.78 2.00
N ARG A 237 25.03 15.61 1.66
CA ARG A 237 25.06 15.04 0.29
C ARG A 237 24.08 15.73 -0.66
N GLY A 238 23.15 16.53 -0.15
CA GLY A 238 22.10 17.20 -0.91
C GLY A 238 21.01 16.24 -1.41
N TRP A 239 20.74 15.15 -0.69
CA TRP A 239 19.65 14.21 -1.00
C TRP A 239 18.28 14.81 -0.69
N PHE A 240 18.19 15.58 0.39
CA PHE A 240 17.00 16.34 0.74
C PHE A 240 17.39 17.72 1.27
N PRO A 241 16.54 18.73 1.09
CA PRO A 241 16.78 20.06 1.63
C PRO A 241 16.58 20.07 3.15
N ALA A 242 17.09 21.09 3.85
CA ALA A 242 16.98 21.24 5.31
C ALA A 242 15.55 21.05 5.87
N PRO A 243 14.46 21.53 5.22
CA PRO A 243 13.10 21.24 5.68
C PRO A 243 12.75 19.74 5.63
N GLY A 244 13.26 19.00 4.64
CA GLY A 244 13.08 17.56 4.54
C GLY A 244 13.85 16.81 5.62
N ALA A 245 15.09 17.23 5.91
CA ALA A 245 15.89 16.71 7.03
C ALA A 245 15.16 16.92 8.38
N SER A 246 14.65 18.14 8.60
CA SER A 246 13.88 18.49 9.80
C SER A 246 12.62 17.65 9.95
N GLN A 247 11.91 17.36 8.85
CA GLN A 247 10.75 16.48 8.87
C GLN A 247 11.12 15.04 9.28
N MET A 248 12.25 14.52 8.80
CA MET A 248 12.75 13.20 9.21
C MET A 248 13.15 13.19 10.67
N GLN A 249 13.81 14.25 11.16
CA GLN A 249 14.13 14.42 12.56
C GLN A 249 12.89 14.42 13.45
N ALA A 250 11.83 15.10 13.02
CA ALA A 250 10.55 15.10 13.73
C ALA A 250 9.94 13.69 13.83
N GLN A 251 10.08 12.85 12.79
CA GLN A 251 9.66 11.45 12.84
C GLN A 251 10.50 10.63 13.83
N LEU A 252 11.82 10.87 13.89
CA LEU A 252 12.72 10.22 14.85
C LEU A 252 12.42 10.62 16.29
N ASN A 253 12.11 11.91 16.53
CA ASN A 253 11.67 12.39 17.84
C ASN A 253 10.34 11.74 18.25
N THR A 254 9.35 11.70 17.34
CA THR A 254 8.06 11.05 17.60
C THR A 254 8.21 9.55 17.90
N LEU A 255 9.15 8.89 17.23
CA LEU A 255 9.52 7.50 17.48
C LEU A 255 10.07 7.33 18.91
N THR A 256 10.99 8.20 19.30
CA THR A 256 11.61 8.21 20.64
C THR A 256 10.59 8.52 21.73
N ASP A 257 9.67 9.46 21.49
CA ASP A 257 8.55 9.78 22.39
C ASP A 257 7.57 8.61 22.55
N ALA A 258 7.31 7.85 21.48
CA ALA A 258 6.50 6.63 21.56
C ALA A 258 7.18 5.57 22.44
N TYR A 259 8.50 5.40 22.29
CA TYR A 259 9.30 4.53 23.13
C TYR A 259 9.32 4.96 24.59
N GLY A 260 9.61 6.23 24.90
CA GLY A 260 9.65 6.74 26.28
C GLY A 260 8.29 6.67 26.99
N ARG A 261 7.18 6.82 26.26
CA ARG A 261 5.83 6.55 26.82
C ARG A 261 5.65 5.08 27.19
N MET A 262 6.15 4.15 26.39
CA MET A 262 6.09 2.72 26.72
C MET A 262 7.02 2.37 27.90
N GLU A 263 8.21 2.97 27.98
CA GLU A 263 9.08 2.85 29.17
C GLU A 263 8.37 3.36 30.42
N THR A 264 7.68 4.50 30.35
CA THR A 264 6.92 5.04 31.48
C THR A 264 5.87 4.05 31.95
N ILE A 265 5.13 3.41 31.02
CA ILE A 265 4.15 2.37 31.36
C ILE A 265 4.84 1.18 32.04
N LYS A 266 6.01 0.73 31.58
CA LYS A 266 6.70 -0.42 32.17
C LYS A 266 7.32 -0.10 33.54
N LEU A 267 7.97 1.05 33.66
CA LEU A 267 8.75 1.46 34.85
C LEU A 267 7.89 2.06 35.95
N THR A 268 6.69 2.56 35.61
CA THR A 268 5.75 3.15 36.57
C THR A 268 4.57 2.20 36.78
N PRO A 269 4.70 1.11 37.55
CA PRO A 269 3.58 0.26 37.92
C PRO A 269 2.54 1.03 38.75
N MET A 270 1.32 0.51 38.86
CA MET A 270 0.35 1.14 39.77
C MET A 270 0.90 1.12 41.20
N PRO A 271 0.71 2.20 41.99
CA PRO A 271 1.24 2.26 43.36
C PRO A 271 0.82 1.02 44.16
N VAL A 272 1.82 0.31 44.70
CA VAL A 272 1.61 -0.98 45.37
C VAL A 272 0.61 -0.86 46.53
N ALA A 273 0.60 0.28 47.25
CA ALA A 273 -0.36 0.56 48.30
C ALA A 273 -1.82 0.49 47.82
N HIS A 274 -2.11 1.01 46.61
CA HIS A 274 -3.45 0.94 46.02
C HIS A 274 -3.84 -0.51 45.69
N LEU A 275 -2.90 -1.28 45.13
CA LEU A 275 -3.13 -2.70 44.79
C LEU A 275 -3.39 -3.55 46.04
N ILE A 276 -2.58 -3.36 47.08
CA ILE A 276 -2.74 -4.06 48.36
C ILE A 276 -4.08 -3.69 49.00
N HIS A 277 -4.36 -2.40 49.13
CA HIS A 277 -5.59 -1.94 49.78
C HIS A 277 -6.83 -2.42 49.05
N GLN A 278 -6.82 -2.39 47.71
CA GLN A 278 -7.94 -2.89 46.92
C GLN A 278 -8.17 -4.40 47.10
N LYS A 279 -7.10 -5.21 47.14
CA LYS A 279 -7.23 -6.65 47.43
C LYS A 279 -7.74 -6.91 48.85
N GLN A 280 -7.28 -6.13 49.83
CA GLN A 280 -7.75 -6.23 51.22
C GLN A 280 -9.23 -5.87 51.36
N VAL A 281 -9.67 -4.77 50.75
CA VAL A 281 -11.07 -4.32 50.77
C VAL A 281 -11.98 -5.33 50.08
N LEU A 282 -11.55 -5.89 48.94
CA LEU A 282 -12.28 -6.95 48.25
C LEU A 282 -12.40 -8.22 49.10
N ALA A 283 -11.30 -8.67 49.72
CA ALA A 283 -11.30 -9.84 50.60
C ALA A 283 -12.16 -9.63 51.84
N LEU A 284 -12.08 -8.45 52.47
CA LEU A 284 -12.87 -8.09 53.64
C LEU A 284 -14.37 -8.07 53.31
N PHE A 285 -14.75 -7.45 52.20
CA PHE A 285 -16.14 -7.48 51.73
C PHE A 285 -16.61 -8.92 51.49
N GLY A 286 -15.78 -9.75 50.87
CA GLY A 286 -16.10 -11.15 50.65
C GLY A 286 -16.23 -11.99 51.93
N CYS A 287 -15.55 -11.60 53.02
CA CYS A 287 -15.71 -12.21 54.33
C CYS A 287 -16.94 -11.70 55.08
N VAL A 288 -17.42 -10.48 54.81
CA VAL A 288 -18.63 -9.93 55.44
C VAL A 288 -19.91 -10.48 54.80
N LEU A 289 -19.89 -10.78 53.50
CA LEU A 289 -21.05 -11.29 52.75
C LEU A 289 -21.75 -12.51 53.38
N PRO A 290 -21.05 -13.56 53.84
CA PRO A 290 -21.69 -14.71 54.49
C PRO A 290 -22.55 -14.32 55.69
N PHE A 291 -22.06 -13.44 56.57
CA PHE A 291 -22.78 -13.02 57.76
C PHE A 291 -24.02 -12.20 57.41
N ALA A 292 -23.96 -11.38 56.36
CA ALA A 292 -25.10 -10.56 55.96
C ALA A 292 -26.19 -11.34 55.22
N MET A 293 -25.91 -12.57 54.79
CA MET A 293 -26.83 -13.39 53.98
C MET A 293 -27.28 -14.67 54.69
N VAL A 294 -26.67 -15.04 55.82
CA VAL A 294 -26.92 -16.32 56.49
C VAL A 294 -28.35 -16.44 57.04
N ASP A 295 -28.87 -15.40 57.70
CA ASP A 295 -30.21 -15.42 58.31
C ASP A 295 -31.33 -15.56 57.26
N GLU A 296 -31.19 -14.92 56.11
CA GLU A 296 -32.21 -14.90 55.05
C GLU A 296 -32.13 -16.13 54.12
N MET A 297 -30.94 -16.69 53.90
CA MET A 297 -30.69 -17.70 52.85
C MET A 297 -30.19 -19.05 53.36
N GLY A 298 -29.68 -19.15 54.58
CA GLY A 298 -29.09 -20.38 55.13
C GLY A 298 -28.09 -21.02 54.16
N TRP A 299 -28.29 -22.31 53.85
CA TRP A 299 -27.44 -23.06 52.91
C TRP A 299 -27.38 -22.49 51.49
N TRP A 300 -28.38 -21.71 51.05
CA TRP A 300 -28.32 -21.02 49.75
C TRP A 300 -27.30 -19.88 49.72
N ALA A 301 -26.83 -19.40 50.88
CA ALA A 301 -25.77 -18.39 50.93
C ALA A 301 -24.48 -18.87 50.25
N ILE A 302 -24.13 -20.16 50.34
CA ILE A 302 -22.88 -20.72 49.77
C ILE A 302 -22.78 -20.50 48.25
N PRO A 303 -23.72 -20.99 47.42
CA PRO A 303 -23.63 -20.80 45.98
C PRO A 303 -23.76 -19.33 45.56
N ILE A 304 -24.56 -18.53 46.27
CA ILE A 304 -24.79 -17.11 45.93
C ILE A 304 -23.55 -16.28 46.25
N VAL A 305 -22.98 -16.41 47.45
CA VAL A 305 -21.73 -15.73 47.82
C VAL A 305 -20.61 -16.17 46.88
N SER A 306 -20.48 -17.46 46.57
CA SER A 306 -19.48 -17.95 45.62
C SER A 306 -19.61 -17.30 44.24
N LEU A 307 -20.83 -17.09 43.75
CA LEU A 307 -21.10 -16.39 42.49
C LEU A 307 -20.70 -14.90 42.55
N VAL A 308 -21.02 -14.21 43.65
CA VAL A 308 -20.63 -12.81 43.85
C VAL A 308 -19.11 -12.66 43.92
N ILE A 309 -18.44 -13.52 44.69
CA ILE A 309 -16.97 -13.54 44.78
C ILE A 309 -16.35 -13.84 43.42
N PHE A 310 -16.90 -14.78 42.67
CA PHE A 310 -16.45 -15.10 41.31
C PHE A 310 -16.50 -13.87 40.39
N THR A 311 -17.58 -13.09 40.44
CA THR A 311 -17.69 -11.89 39.59
C THR A 311 -16.72 -10.78 40.02
N LEU A 312 -16.59 -10.51 41.31
CA LEU A 312 -15.73 -9.44 41.81
C LEU A 312 -14.24 -9.73 41.63
N TYR A 313 -13.78 -10.93 42.01
CA TYR A 313 -12.40 -11.36 41.75
C TYR A 313 -12.15 -11.56 40.24
N GLY A 314 -13.17 -11.91 39.46
CA GLY A 314 -13.08 -11.95 38.01
C GLY A 314 -12.71 -10.59 37.41
N ILE A 315 -13.41 -9.52 37.81
CA ILE A 315 -13.13 -8.14 37.38
C ILE A 315 -11.74 -7.70 37.84
N GLU A 316 -11.36 -7.97 39.09
CA GLU A 316 -10.03 -7.69 39.66
C GLU A 316 -8.91 -8.37 38.87
N GLY A 317 -9.12 -9.65 38.53
CA GLY A 317 -8.17 -10.43 37.75
C GLY A 317 -8.02 -9.92 36.31
N ILE A 318 -9.07 -9.38 35.69
CA ILE A 318 -8.97 -8.73 34.36
C ILE A 318 -8.03 -7.53 34.46
N GLY A 319 -8.21 -6.68 35.47
CA GLY A 319 -7.34 -5.53 35.69
C GLY A 319 -5.89 -5.93 35.86
N SER A 320 -5.62 -6.97 36.66
CA SER A 320 -4.25 -7.48 36.87
C SER A 320 -3.56 -7.94 35.58
N GLN A 321 -4.29 -8.56 34.65
CA GLN A 321 -3.72 -9.03 33.37
C GLN A 321 -3.51 -7.89 32.37
N LEU A 322 -4.23 -6.78 32.48
CA LEU A 322 -4.08 -5.64 31.56
C LEU A 322 -3.03 -4.63 32.04
N GLU A 323 -2.61 -4.70 33.31
CA GLU A 323 -1.71 -3.74 33.94
C GLU A 323 -0.29 -3.73 33.33
N ASP A 324 0.25 -4.90 32.98
CA ASP A 324 1.57 -5.08 32.33
C ASP A 324 1.42 -5.59 30.90
N PRO A 325 1.19 -4.70 29.92
CA PRO A 325 0.78 -5.11 28.57
C PRO A 325 1.91 -5.68 27.70
N PHE A 326 3.17 -5.66 28.17
CA PHE A 326 4.35 -6.01 27.37
C PHE A 326 4.93 -7.40 27.70
N GLY A 327 4.30 -8.14 28.61
CA GLY A 327 4.75 -9.46 29.05
C GLY A 327 4.56 -10.57 28.02
N TYR A 328 4.39 -11.80 28.55
CA TYR A 328 4.17 -13.02 27.77
C TYR A 328 2.78 -13.62 28.01
N ASP A 329 1.91 -12.92 28.75
CA ASP A 329 0.56 -13.40 28.96
C ASP A 329 -0.19 -13.44 27.63
N ARG A 330 -1.14 -14.36 27.52
CA ARG A 330 -1.90 -14.55 26.27
C ARG A 330 -2.69 -13.31 25.85
N ASN A 331 -3.02 -12.46 26.83
CA ASN A 331 -3.83 -11.27 26.62
C ASN A 331 -2.96 -10.03 26.30
N ASP A 332 -1.66 -10.10 26.58
CA ASP A 332 -0.67 -9.04 26.32
C ASP A 332 -0.56 -8.69 24.85
N ILE A 333 0.07 -7.55 24.59
CA ILE A 333 0.40 -7.12 23.24
C ILE A 333 1.36 -8.14 22.64
N LYS A 334 1.03 -8.64 21.44
CA LYS A 334 1.86 -9.61 20.71
C LYS A 334 3.06 -8.91 20.07
N MET A 335 3.98 -8.43 20.89
CA MET A 335 5.14 -7.63 20.46
C MET A 335 5.99 -8.37 19.42
N ASP A 336 6.25 -9.66 19.64
CA ASP A 336 7.01 -10.51 18.70
C ASP A 336 6.35 -10.58 17.32
N ALA A 337 5.04 -10.74 17.29
CA ALA A 337 4.27 -10.81 16.05
C ALA A 337 4.25 -9.46 15.32
N LEU A 338 4.15 -8.35 16.07
CA LEU A 338 4.20 -7.00 15.50
C LEU A 338 5.57 -6.68 14.91
N ALA A 339 6.66 -7.01 15.62
CA ALA A 339 8.03 -6.84 15.13
C ALA A 339 8.30 -7.73 13.89
N GLY A 340 7.83 -8.99 13.91
CA GLY A 340 7.97 -9.92 12.79
C GLY A 340 7.22 -9.48 11.53
N ASP A 341 5.96 -9.05 11.67
CA ASP A 341 5.18 -8.51 10.53
C ASP A 341 5.85 -7.23 9.99
N SER A 342 6.29 -6.31 10.87
CA SER A 342 6.97 -5.07 10.46
C SER A 342 8.28 -5.34 9.72
N LYS A 343 9.09 -6.29 10.19
CA LYS A 343 10.32 -6.71 9.51
C LYS A 343 10.02 -7.29 8.14
N THR A 344 9.04 -8.18 8.03
CA THR A 344 8.67 -8.80 6.75
C THR A 344 8.23 -7.73 5.74
N GLU A 345 7.46 -6.74 6.18
CA GLU A 345 7.00 -5.63 5.34
C GLU A 345 8.18 -4.79 4.81
N ILE A 346 9.10 -4.37 5.69
CA ILE A 346 10.22 -3.52 5.30
C ILE A 346 11.28 -4.29 4.50
N ASP A 347 11.47 -5.58 4.78
CA ASP A 347 12.40 -6.44 4.03
C ASP A 347 11.98 -6.56 2.56
N VAL A 348 10.67 -6.67 2.29
CA VAL A 348 10.13 -6.62 0.91
C VAL A 348 10.44 -5.27 0.26
N VAL A 349 10.21 -4.15 0.95
CA VAL A 349 10.55 -2.80 0.44
C VAL A 349 12.03 -2.69 0.08
N LEU A 350 12.92 -3.19 0.95
CA LEU A 350 14.36 -3.20 0.72
C LEU A 350 14.74 -4.07 -0.49
N SER A 351 14.11 -5.24 -0.65
CA SER A 351 14.35 -6.14 -1.77
C SER A 351 13.93 -5.54 -3.12
N GLU A 352 12.81 -4.84 -3.16
CA GLU A 352 12.32 -4.13 -4.35
C GLU A 352 13.21 -2.94 -4.68
N TRP A 353 13.62 -2.19 -3.65
CA TRP A 353 14.54 -1.06 -3.80
C TRP A 353 15.89 -1.52 -4.37
N ARG A 354 16.46 -2.64 -3.90
CA ARG A 354 17.69 -3.23 -4.46
C ARG A 354 17.54 -3.58 -5.93
N THR A 355 16.42 -4.18 -6.30
CA THR A 355 16.14 -4.60 -7.67
C THR A 355 16.07 -3.38 -8.60
N HIS A 356 15.35 -2.33 -8.19
CA HIS A 356 15.29 -1.06 -8.91
C HIS A 356 16.66 -0.38 -9.00
N SER A 357 17.42 -0.36 -7.91
CA SER A 357 18.74 0.27 -7.83
C SER A 357 19.76 -0.39 -8.76
N LYS A 358 19.75 -1.73 -8.86
CA LYS A 358 20.55 -2.50 -9.83
C LYS A 358 20.12 -2.24 -11.28
N ALA A 359 18.82 -2.16 -11.54
CA ALA A 359 18.31 -1.83 -12.86
C ALA A 359 18.77 -0.43 -13.31
N MET A 360 18.79 0.54 -12.39
CA MET A 360 19.31 1.90 -12.66
C MET A 360 20.82 1.92 -12.92
N ASP A 361 21.63 1.12 -12.21
CA ASP A 361 23.07 1.04 -12.47
C ASP A 361 23.42 0.40 -13.81
N ALA A 362 22.66 -0.62 -14.20
CA ALA A 362 22.81 -1.28 -15.49
C ALA A 362 22.55 -0.31 -16.66
N LEU A 363 21.66 0.68 -16.46
CA LEU A 363 21.43 1.77 -17.41
C LEU A 363 22.60 2.79 -17.42
N ARG A 364 23.34 2.93 -16.31
CA ARG A 364 24.41 3.93 -16.13
C ARG A 364 25.77 3.53 -16.71
N HIS A 365 26.04 2.22 -16.84
CA HIS A 365 27.30 1.69 -17.41
C HIS A 365 27.24 1.53 -18.95
N GLN A 366 26.20 2.07 -19.60
CA GLN A 366 26.17 2.24 -21.05
C GLN A 366 26.96 3.50 -21.44
N PRO A 367 27.83 3.44 -22.48
CA PRO A 367 28.68 4.57 -22.85
C PRO A 367 27.84 5.82 -23.20
N ALA A 368 28.40 6.98 -22.84
CA ALA A 368 27.76 8.28 -22.84
C ALA A 368 27.27 8.73 -24.24
N GLY A 369 26.08 8.27 -24.59
CA GLY A 369 25.21 8.85 -25.61
C GLY A 369 23.73 8.73 -25.20
N ALA A 370 23.47 8.27 -23.98
CA ALA A 370 22.16 7.87 -23.49
C ALA A 370 21.78 8.65 -22.21
N TYR A 371 21.13 9.79 -22.36
CA TYR A 371 20.22 10.31 -21.33
C TYR A 371 18.93 10.80 -21.99
N HIS A 372 17.88 9.98 -21.79
CA HIS A 372 16.48 10.32 -21.95
C HIS A 372 16.09 11.32 -20.85
N GLY A 373 15.35 12.36 -21.25
CA GLY A 373 14.98 13.51 -20.42
C GLY A 373 14.14 13.17 -19.20
N ASP A 374 14.68 13.51 -18.04
CA ASP A 374 13.90 13.79 -16.84
C ASP A 374 13.02 15.03 -17.07
N LEU A 375 11.89 15.00 -16.39
CA LEU A 375 10.88 16.04 -16.21
C LEU A 375 11.47 17.46 -16.15
N CYS A 376 11.70 18.07 -17.31
CA CYS A 376 12.08 19.46 -17.46
C CYS A 376 10.92 20.15 -18.18
N LEU A 377 10.30 21.10 -17.49
CA LEU A 377 9.57 22.18 -18.15
C LEU A 377 10.61 23.01 -18.93
N THR A 378 11.03 22.48 -20.06
CA THR A 378 11.78 23.23 -21.07
C THR A 378 10.86 23.43 -22.26
N PRO A 379 10.86 24.62 -22.88
CA PRO A 379 10.02 24.89 -24.03
C PRO A 379 10.42 23.92 -25.12
N ASN A 380 9.51 23.05 -25.53
CA ASN A 380 9.71 22.26 -26.73
C ASN A 380 9.92 23.27 -27.87
N ARG A 381 11.12 23.25 -28.46
CA ARG A 381 11.39 23.98 -29.69
C ARG A 381 10.43 23.44 -30.74
N ASN A 382 9.51 24.31 -31.17
CA ASN A 382 8.85 24.16 -32.45
C ASN A 382 9.91 24.43 -33.53
N ASP A 383 10.69 23.42 -33.91
CA ASP A 383 11.25 23.36 -35.25
C ASP A 383 10.59 22.20 -35.99
N GLY A 384 9.86 22.54 -37.05
CA GLY A 384 9.19 21.59 -37.93
C GLY A 384 10.18 20.80 -38.78
N THR A 385 11.05 20.03 -38.15
CA THR A 385 11.98 19.12 -38.82
C THR A 385 11.60 17.67 -38.53
N ASN A 386 11.39 16.93 -39.61
CA ASN A 386 11.19 15.48 -39.69
C ASN A 386 12.02 14.72 -38.63
N GLY A 387 11.41 13.85 -37.80
CA GLY A 387 12.22 12.93 -36.98
C GLY A 387 11.64 12.23 -35.75
N ASP A 388 10.39 12.45 -35.33
CA ASP A 388 9.91 11.90 -34.03
C ASP A 388 9.96 10.35 -33.91
N GLY A 389 9.95 9.62 -35.03
CA GLY A 389 10.03 8.15 -35.04
C GLY A 389 11.45 7.60 -34.96
N ASP A 390 12.38 8.18 -35.74
CA ASP A 390 13.74 7.65 -35.90
C ASP A 390 14.58 7.88 -34.64
N ASP A 391 14.44 9.04 -34.00
CA ASP A 391 15.16 9.34 -32.76
C ASP A 391 14.74 8.41 -31.62
N ASN A 392 13.44 8.11 -31.48
CA ASN A 392 12.96 7.20 -30.44
C ASN A 392 13.35 5.74 -30.70
N ALA A 393 13.38 5.31 -31.97
CA ALA A 393 13.76 3.95 -32.35
C ALA A 393 15.27 3.72 -32.23
N GLU A 394 16.09 4.70 -32.63
CA GLU A 394 17.54 4.68 -32.40
C GLU A 394 17.87 4.81 -30.91
N GLN A 395 17.10 5.58 -30.13
CA GLN A 395 17.23 5.60 -28.66
C GLN A 395 16.86 4.24 -28.03
N LEU A 396 15.85 3.53 -28.55
CA LEU A 396 15.52 2.18 -28.09
C LEU A 396 16.62 1.17 -28.44
N LYS A 397 17.18 1.23 -29.64
CA LYS A 397 18.31 0.39 -30.06
C LYS A 397 19.57 0.71 -29.25
N ALA A 398 19.84 1.98 -28.97
CA ALA A 398 20.92 2.44 -28.09
C ALA A 398 20.74 1.96 -26.64
N LYS A 399 19.48 1.85 -26.16
CA LYS A 399 19.14 1.29 -24.84
C LYS A 399 19.42 -0.22 -24.76
N PHE A 400 19.43 -0.94 -25.88
CA PHE A 400 19.64 -2.39 -25.94
C PHE A 400 20.68 -2.81 -27.01
N PRO A 401 21.93 -2.32 -26.93
CA PRO A 401 22.89 -2.38 -28.04
C PRO A 401 23.37 -3.79 -28.40
N ASN A 402 23.26 -4.76 -27.47
CA ASN A 402 23.69 -6.16 -27.67
C ASN A 402 22.51 -7.16 -27.59
N ASN A 403 21.28 -6.69 -27.77
CA ASN A 403 20.13 -7.59 -27.72
C ASN A 403 19.93 -8.26 -29.08
N HIS A 404 20.40 -9.50 -29.23
CA HIS A 404 20.19 -10.32 -30.44
C HIS A 404 18.71 -10.59 -30.76
N ARG A 405 17.77 -10.24 -29.86
CA ARG A 405 16.32 -10.35 -30.06
C ARG A 405 15.66 -9.04 -30.52
N LEU A 406 16.37 -7.92 -30.53
CA LEU A 406 15.88 -6.63 -30.99
C LEU A 406 16.62 -6.22 -32.26
N LYS A 407 15.88 -5.96 -33.33
CA LYS A 407 16.42 -5.49 -34.60
C LYS A 407 15.63 -4.27 -35.05
N LEU A 408 16.32 -3.18 -35.31
CA LEU A 408 15.73 -2.02 -35.96
C LEU A 408 15.70 -2.26 -37.48
N VAL A 409 14.56 -2.02 -38.09
CA VAL A 409 14.36 -2.12 -39.54
C VAL A 409 13.70 -0.82 -39.99
N GLU A 410 14.35 -0.12 -40.91
CA GLU A 410 13.80 1.07 -41.52
C GLU A 410 12.64 0.70 -42.45
N ALA A 411 11.51 1.38 -42.29
CA ALA A 411 10.32 1.18 -43.11
C ALA A 411 9.51 2.46 -43.22
N ASN A 412 8.94 2.72 -44.39
CA ASN A 412 8.05 3.83 -44.66
C ASN A 412 6.65 3.27 -44.98
N ILE A 413 5.64 3.75 -44.27
CA ILE A 413 4.24 3.31 -44.42
C ILE A 413 3.64 3.61 -45.80
N TYR A 414 4.24 4.54 -46.56
CA TYR A 414 3.85 4.86 -47.93
C TYR A 414 4.70 4.11 -48.99
N ASP A 415 5.73 3.37 -48.57
CA ASP A 415 6.52 2.50 -49.45
C ASP A 415 6.26 1.02 -49.11
N ARG A 416 5.47 0.38 -49.97
CA ARG A 416 5.08 -1.02 -49.82
C ARG A 416 6.28 -1.98 -49.80
N GLU A 417 7.34 -1.73 -50.57
CA GLU A 417 8.50 -2.63 -50.58
C GLU A 417 9.25 -2.61 -49.25
N SER A 418 9.35 -1.43 -48.63
CA SER A 418 9.97 -1.30 -47.31
C SER A 418 9.20 -2.05 -46.23
N LEU A 419 7.86 -2.00 -46.26
CA LEU A 419 6.99 -2.74 -45.33
C LEU A 419 7.09 -4.25 -45.52
N LEU A 420 7.16 -4.74 -46.76
CA LEU A 420 7.37 -6.17 -47.04
C LEU A 420 8.70 -6.66 -46.45
N LYS A 421 9.77 -5.86 -46.56
CA LYS A 421 11.07 -6.18 -45.95
C LYS A 421 10.98 -6.20 -44.43
N ALA A 422 10.24 -5.26 -43.83
CA ALA A 422 10.07 -5.16 -42.38
C ALA A 422 9.24 -6.30 -41.79
N PHE A 423 8.18 -6.72 -42.47
CA PHE A 423 7.26 -7.75 -41.97
C PHE A 423 7.72 -9.17 -42.29
N ASN A 424 8.72 -9.34 -43.16
CA ASN A 424 9.23 -10.64 -43.52
C ASN A 424 9.67 -11.46 -42.28
N ASN A 425 9.19 -12.71 -42.18
CA ASN A 425 9.39 -13.60 -41.04
C ASN A 425 8.86 -13.10 -39.69
N SER A 426 7.97 -12.11 -39.67
CA SER A 426 7.34 -11.64 -38.43
C SER A 426 6.12 -12.51 -38.06
N TYR A 427 6.11 -13.04 -36.83
CA TYR A 427 4.95 -13.78 -36.31
C TYR A 427 3.72 -12.88 -36.13
N GLY A 428 3.93 -11.69 -35.56
CA GLY A 428 2.88 -10.73 -35.29
C GLY A 428 3.35 -9.30 -35.48
N VAL A 429 2.42 -8.40 -35.78
CA VAL A 429 2.69 -6.98 -36.07
C VAL A 429 1.79 -6.11 -35.19
N PHE A 430 2.39 -5.13 -34.49
CA PHE A 430 1.64 -4.03 -33.89
C PHE A 430 1.68 -2.83 -34.83
N ALA A 431 0.51 -2.37 -35.30
CA ALA A 431 0.40 -1.26 -36.23
C ALA A 431 -0.36 -0.07 -35.61
N ALA A 432 0.14 1.13 -35.87
CA ALA A 432 -0.55 2.38 -35.63
C ALA A 432 -0.43 3.25 -36.87
N VAL A 433 -1.55 3.77 -37.33
CA VAL A 433 -1.59 4.78 -38.39
C VAL A 433 -1.60 6.17 -37.76
N ASN A 434 -0.87 7.09 -38.37
CA ASN A 434 -0.74 8.46 -37.89
C ASN A 434 -1.65 9.37 -38.72
N ASP A 435 -2.17 10.42 -38.10
CA ASP A 435 -3.01 11.45 -38.72
C ASP A 435 -2.16 12.57 -39.36
N ARG A 436 -0.83 12.44 -39.36
CA ARG A 436 0.09 13.41 -39.96
C ARG A 436 0.78 12.86 -41.19
N LEU A 437 0.77 13.65 -42.26
CA LEU A 437 1.64 13.48 -43.43
C LEU A 437 3.01 14.10 -43.14
N PRO A 438 4.11 13.32 -43.20
CA PRO A 438 5.46 13.86 -43.02
C PRO A 438 5.75 14.98 -44.04
N GLY A 439 6.13 16.16 -43.56
CA GLY A 439 6.52 17.30 -44.39
C GLY A 439 5.36 18.11 -45.03
N GLN A 440 4.10 17.78 -44.75
CA GLN A 440 2.94 18.47 -45.32
C GLN A 440 1.86 18.76 -44.25
N LYS A 441 1.27 19.96 -44.28
CA LYS A 441 0.09 20.29 -43.47
C LYS A 441 -1.18 19.80 -44.17
N ILE A 442 -2.14 19.32 -43.39
CA ILE A 442 -3.46 18.90 -43.90
C ILE A 442 -4.32 20.16 -44.10
N GLU A 443 -4.49 20.57 -45.35
CA GLU A 443 -5.22 21.81 -45.67
C GLU A 443 -6.70 21.53 -46.01
N THR A 444 -7.01 20.34 -46.54
CA THR A 444 -8.36 19.93 -46.95
C THR A 444 -8.81 18.65 -46.26
N GLU A 445 -10.14 18.42 -46.23
CA GLU A 445 -10.70 17.17 -45.70
C GLU A 445 -10.21 15.94 -46.50
N GLN A 446 -9.99 16.08 -47.80
CA GLN A 446 -9.49 15.01 -48.67
C GLN A 446 -8.05 14.61 -48.35
N ASP A 447 -7.23 15.55 -47.86
CA ASP A 447 -5.86 15.24 -47.49
C ASP A 447 -5.80 14.23 -46.33
N MET A 448 -6.87 14.07 -45.53
CA MET A 448 -6.95 13.07 -44.45
C MET A 448 -7.10 11.62 -44.96
N ASP A 449 -7.46 11.42 -46.23
CA ASP A 449 -7.59 10.08 -46.83
C ASP A 449 -6.22 9.37 -46.97
N HIS A 450 -5.11 10.09 -46.83
CA HIS A 450 -3.77 9.49 -46.79
C HIS A 450 -3.64 8.39 -45.72
N GLU A 451 -4.37 8.51 -44.62
CA GLU A 451 -4.37 7.52 -43.54
C GLU A 451 -4.91 6.17 -44.03
N LEU A 452 -5.89 6.20 -44.95
CA LEU A 452 -6.43 5.01 -45.59
C LEU A 452 -5.42 4.35 -46.52
N GLU A 453 -4.62 5.14 -47.24
CA GLU A 453 -3.53 4.63 -48.08
C GLU A 453 -2.45 3.95 -47.22
N ALA A 454 -2.00 4.62 -46.16
CA ALA A 454 -1.05 4.05 -45.20
C ALA A 454 -1.58 2.74 -44.58
N GLY A 455 -2.85 2.74 -44.14
CA GLY A 455 -3.53 1.56 -43.64
C GLY A 455 -3.56 0.43 -44.67
N ARG A 456 -3.92 0.72 -45.91
CA ARG A 456 -3.93 -0.27 -47.00
C ARG A 456 -2.56 -0.87 -47.23
N ASN A 457 -1.50 -0.06 -47.28
CA ASN A 457 -0.13 -0.52 -47.48
C ASN A 457 0.32 -1.46 -46.37
N ILE A 458 0.02 -1.14 -45.10
CA ILE A 458 0.33 -1.99 -43.94
C ILE A 458 -0.40 -3.33 -44.04
N LEU A 459 -1.70 -3.32 -44.36
CA LEU A 459 -2.50 -4.55 -44.45
C LEU A 459 -2.05 -5.44 -45.61
N ASP A 460 -1.78 -4.85 -46.77
CA ASP A 460 -1.27 -5.57 -47.95
C ASP A 460 0.09 -6.23 -47.66
N ALA A 461 0.98 -5.54 -46.95
CA ALA A 461 2.26 -6.10 -46.52
C ALA A 461 2.08 -7.23 -45.49
N ALA A 462 1.21 -7.04 -44.49
CA ALA A 462 0.95 -8.06 -43.46
C ALA A 462 0.36 -9.34 -44.07
N LYS A 463 -0.53 -9.19 -45.06
CA LYS A 463 -1.12 -10.29 -45.81
C LYS A 463 -0.09 -11.01 -46.66
N ALA A 464 0.73 -10.27 -47.41
CA ALA A 464 1.78 -10.85 -48.25
C ALA A 464 2.86 -11.60 -47.45
N CYS A 465 3.18 -11.12 -46.23
CA CYS A 465 4.14 -11.75 -45.32
C CYS A 465 3.52 -12.84 -44.42
N ASN A 466 2.23 -13.16 -44.58
CA ASN A 466 1.50 -14.17 -43.81
C ASN A 466 1.59 -13.98 -42.28
N VAL A 467 1.44 -12.74 -41.82
CA VAL A 467 1.44 -12.38 -40.40
C VAL A 467 0.30 -13.12 -39.68
N GLN A 468 0.62 -13.85 -38.61
CA GLN A 468 -0.32 -14.72 -37.91
C GLN A 468 -1.19 -13.97 -36.89
N HIS A 469 -0.66 -12.90 -36.29
CA HIS A 469 -1.37 -12.10 -35.29
C HIS A 469 -1.13 -10.61 -35.53
N PHE A 470 -2.16 -9.90 -35.96
CA PHE A 470 -2.13 -8.47 -36.20
C PHE A 470 -2.81 -7.72 -35.06
N VAL A 471 -2.10 -6.81 -34.41
CA VAL A 471 -2.61 -5.96 -33.34
C VAL A 471 -2.57 -4.52 -33.83
N MET A 472 -3.64 -3.77 -33.66
CA MET A 472 -3.66 -2.38 -34.13
C MET A 472 -4.25 -1.42 -33.11
N SER A 473 -3.75 -0.18 -33.12
CA SER A 473 -4.41 0.95 -32.48
C SER A 473 -5.52 1.46 -33.39
N SER A 474 -6.74 1.53 -32.86
CA SER A 474 -7.92 1.97 -33.61
C SER A 474 -8.84 2.79 -32.71
N LEU A 475 -9.87 3.37 -33.30
CA LEU A 475 -10.87 4.19 -32.62
C LEU A 475 -12.27 3.85 -33.17
N PRO A 476 -13.34 4.10 -32.40
CA PRO A 476 -14.69 3.81 -32.85
C PRO A 476 -15.11 4.73 -34.00
N ASN A 477 -15.94 4.23 -34.92
CA ASN A 477 -16.61 5.04 -35.93
C ASN A 477 -17.60 6.00 -35.24
N LEU A 478 -17.29 7.29 -35.24
CA LEU A 478 -18.10 8.31 -34.60
C LEU A 478 -19.33 8.67 -35.42
N THR A 479 -19.25 8.59 -36.74
CA THR A 479 -20.44 8.74 -37.59
C THR A 479 -21.50 7.72 -37.21
N GLU A 480 -21.13 6.47 -37.02
CA GLU A 480 -22.04 5.40 -36.60
C GLU A 480 -22.48 5.55 -35.14
N ALA A 481 -21.53 5.79 -34.22
CA ALA A 481 -21.82 5.92 -32.79
C ALA A 481 -22.75 7.11 -32.48
N SER A 482 -22.65 8.18 -33.25
CA SER A 482 -23.48 9.38 -33.12
C SER A 482 -24.74 9.37 -33.99
N LYS A 483 -25.03 8.26 -34.70
CA LYS A 483 -26.16 8.14 -35.64
C LYS A 483 -26.17 9.25 -36.71
N GLY A 484 -24.99 9.63 -37.20
CA GLY A 484 -24.79 10.63 -38.24
C GLY A 484 -24.72 12.08 -37.74
N GLN A 485 -24.79 12.32 -36.43
CA GLN A 485 -24.70 13.68 -35.88
C GLN A 485 -23.31 14.30 -36.03
N PHE A 486 -22.26 13.49 -35.84
CA PHE A 486 -20.86 13.89 -35.99
C PHE A 486 -20.23 13.06 -37.12
N SER A 487 -20.28 13.60 -38.34
CA SER A 487 -19.91 12.88 -39.56
C SER A 487 -18.57 13.31 -40.17
N LYS A 488 -17.89 14.27 -39.54
CA LYS A 488 -16.63 14.83 -40.03
C LYS A 488 -15.44 14.53 -39.14
N VAL A 489 -15.52 13.49 -38.30
CA VAL A 489 -14.38 13.06 -37.46
C VAL A 489 -13.60 11.97 -38.19
N PHE A 490 -13.00 12.36 -39.30
CA PHE A 490 -12.34 11.48 -40.26
C PHE A 490 -11.21 10.67 -39.62
N HIS A 491 -10.43 11.24 -38.70
CA HIS A 491 -9.32 10.50 -38.07
C HIS A 491 -9.77 9.37 -37.11
N PHE A 492 -11.04 9.35 -36.68
CA PHE A 492 -11.64 8.22 -35.96
C PHE A 492 -12.20 7.20 -36.96
N ASP A 493 -12.97 7.71 -37.93
CA ASP A 493 -13.69 6.89 -38.90
C ASP A 493 -12.73 6.15 -39.84
N ASN A 494 -11.63 6.78 -40.24
CA ASN A 494 -10.58 6.16 -41.06
C ASN A 494 -9.90 5.01 -40.33
N LYS A 495 -9.58 5.17 -39.04
CA LYS A 495 -9.02 4.09 -38.21
C LYS A 495 -9.99 2.91 -38.07
N SER A 496 -11.27 3.19 -37.85
CA SER A 496 -12.32 2.16 -37.81
C SER A 496 -12.45 1.44 -39.16
N LYS A 497 -12.38 2.16 -40.28
CA LYS A 497 -12.46 1.59 -41.63
C LYS A 497 -11.27 0.69 -41.95
N ILE A 498 -10.07 1.08 -41.53
CA ILE A 498 -8.85 0.26 -41.65
C ILE A 498 -8.97 -0.98 -40.77
N GLU A 499 -9.52 -0.86 -39.56
CA GLU A 499 -9.81 -2.00 -38.68
C GLU A 499 -10.77 -3.00 -39.35
N ASP A 500 -11.82 -2.52 -40.01
CA ASP A 500 -12.77 -3.38 -40.74
C ASP A 500 -12.13 -4.06 -41.95
N TRP A 501 -11.21 -3.41 -42.64
CA TRP A 501 -10.41 -4.05 -43.68
C TRP A 501 -9.50 -5.13 -43.09
N ALA A 502 -8.81 -4.82 -41.99
CA ALA A 502 -7.91 -5.75 -41.33
C ALA A 502 -8.65 -7.02 -40.90
N ARG A 503 -9.79 -6.88 -40.21
CA ARG A 503 -10.62 -8.00 -39.72
C ARG A 503 -11.14 -8.90 -40.84
N ARG A 504 -11.34 -8.37 -42.04
CA ARG A 504 -11.80 -9.13 -43.22
C ARG A 504 -10.68 -9.83 -43.97
N GLU A 505 -9.49 -9.25 -43.99
CA GLU A 505 -8.40 -9.68 -44.88
C GLU A 505 -7.28 -10.46 -44.18
N LEU A 506 -7.13 -10.33 -42.86
CA LEU A 506 -6.07 -10.96 -42.08
C LEU A 506 -6.62 -12.09 -41.18
N PRO A 507 -5.80 -13.12 -40.88
CA PRO A 507 -6.26 -14.31 -40.18
C PRO A 507 -6.63 -14.06 -38.71
N ALA A 508 -5.90 -13.17 -38.03
CA ALA A 508 -6.24 -12.77 -36.67
C ALA A 508 -5.92 -11.32 -36.37
N VAL A 509 -6.96 -10.55 -36.05
CA VAL A 509 -6.86 -9.13 -35.71
C VAL A 509 -7.34 -8.88 -34.29
N THR A 510 -6.59 -8.07 -33.54
CA THR A 510 -6.97 -7.57 -32.22
C THR A 510 -6.82 -6.05 -32.20
N SER A 511 -7.83 -5.33 -31.71
CA SER A 511 -7.84 -3.87 -31.70
C SER A 511 -7.66 -3.32 -30.30
N LEU A 512 -6.82 -2.30 -30.17
CA LEU A 512 -6.67 -1.48 -28.96
C LEU A 512 -7.34 -0.14 -29.19
N HIS A 513 -8.32 0.21 -28.35
CA HIS A 513 -9.05 1.48 -28.41
C HIS A 513 -8.64 2.35 -27.23
N PRO A 514 -7.71 3.29 -27.41
CA PRO A 514 -7.19 4.05 -26.29
C PRO A 514 -8.12 5.21 -25.89
N GLY A 515 -8.06 5.60 -24.62
CA GLY A 515 -8.73 6.80 -24.10
C GLY A 515 -8.05 8.12 -24.54
N LEU A 516 -8.43 9.24 -23.92
CA LEU A 516 -7.75 10.52 -24.13
C LEU A 516 -6.35 10.49 -23.52
N PHE A 517 -5.38 11.13 -24.19
CA PHE A 517 -3.99 11.02 -23.77
C PHE A 517 -3.64 12.05 -22.71
N TYR A 518 -3.01 11.61 -21.61
CA TYR A 518 -2.43 12.52 -20.62
C TYR A 518 -1.38 13.44 -21.24
N THR A 519 -0.64 12.94 -22.23
CA THR A 519 0.41 13.70 -22.93
C THR A 519 -0.13 14.90 -23.72
N ASN A 520 -1.42 14.91 -24.07
CA ASN A 520 -2.03 16.06 -24.75
C ASN A 520 -2.00 17.31 -23.88
N MET A 521 -1.97 17.16 -22.55
CA MET A 521 -1.86 18.28 -21.61
C MET A 521 -0.51 19.00 -21.67
N GLN A 522 0.49 18.44 -22.37
CA GLN A 522 1.75 19.15 -22.64
C GLN A 522 1.64 20.10 -23.82
N TRP A 523 0.59 19.94 -24.64
CA TRP A 523 0.45 20.72 -25.85
C TRP A 523 -0.12 22.10 -25.53
N PRO A 524 0.42 23.17 -26.15
CA PRO A 524 -0.04 24.53 -25.92
C PRO A 524 -1.53 24.75 -26.19
N GLN A 525 -2.16 23.91 -27.00
CA GLN A 525 -3.60 23.98 -27.19
C GLN A 525 -4.36 23.54 -25.93
N TYR A 526 -3.91 22.56 -25.13
CA TYR A 526 -4.66 22.08 -23.96
C TYR A 526 -4.28 22.80 -22.65
N CYS A 527 -3.04 23.27 -22.55
CA CYS A 527 -2.50 23.86 -21.33
C CYS A 527 -1.45 24.94 -21.64
N ARG A 528 -1.50 26.07 -20.93
CA ARG A 528 -0.51 27.15 -21.01
C ARG A 528 -0.26 27.74 -19.63
N GLN A 529 0.91 28.33 -19.48
CA GLN A 529 1.21 29.18 -18.34
C GLN A 529 0.83 30.61 -18.68
N GLU A 530 0.01 31.23 -17.84
CA GLU A 530 -0.39 32.63 -17.94
C GLU A 530 0.74 33.54 -17.43
N GLU A 531 0.70 34.84 -17.78
CA GLU A 531 1.73 35.83 -17.40
C GLU A 531 1.90 35.96 -15.88
N ASN A 532 0.84 35.70 -15.11
CA ASN A 532 0.84 35.71 -13.65
C ASN A 532 1.46 34.44 -13.02
N GLY A 533 1.93 33.49 -13.84
CA GLY A 533 2.55 32.24 -13.39
C GLY A 533 1.59 31.07 -13.16
N ILE A 534 0.27 31.30 -13.23
CA ILE A 534 -0.77 30.27 -13.07
C ILE A 534 -0.80 29.39 -14.32
N VAL A 535 -0.93 28.08 -14.13
CA VAL A 535 -1.09 27.12 -15.22
C VAL A 535 -2.58 26.94 -15.53
N ARG A 536 -3.00 27.34 -16.73
CA ARG A 536 -4.38 27.22 -17.18
C ARG A 536 -4.55 25.96 -18.02
N PHE A 537 -5.48 25.11 -17.63
CA PHE A 537 -6.03 24.02 -18.44
C PHE A 537 -7.34 24.49 -19.06
N PHE A 538 -7.53 24.30 -20.37
CA PHE A 538 -8.63 24.98 -21.05
C PHE A 538 -9.23 24.19 -22.23
N ALA A 539 -9.30 22.87 -22.12
CA ALA A 539 -10.05 22.05 -23.07
C ALA A 539 -11.51 22.56 -23.21
N PRO A 540 -12.12 22.54 -24.42
CA PRO A 540 -13.43 23.14 -24.69
C PRO A 540 -14.58 22.21 -24.27
N VAL A 541 -14.59 21.82 -22.99
CA VAL A 541 -15.57 20.92 -22.37
C VAL A 541 -15.89 21.41 -20.96
N GLU A 542 -17.04 21.02 -20.44
CA GLU A 542 -17.40 21.34 -19.07
C GLU A 542 -16.45 20.65 -18.08
N GLY A 543 -16.00 21.37 -17.05
CA GLY A 543 -14.95 20.88 -16.14
C GLY A 543 -15.31 19.60 -15.38
N HIS A 544 -16.60 19.34 -15.15
CA HIS A 544 -17.09 18.14 -14.46
C HIS A 544 -17.28 16.94 -15.40
N LYS A 545 -17.04 17.11 -16.70
CA LYS A 545 -17.17 16.02 -17.67
C LYS A 545 -16.16 14.92 -17.40
N LEU A 546 -16.63 13.69 -17.19
CA LEU A 546 -15.77 12.53 -17.01
C LEU A 546 -15.22 12.05 -18.35
N ALA A 547 -13.92 11.72 -18.37
CA ALA A 547 -13.28 11.10 -19.52
C ALA A 547 -12.41 9.91 -19.10
N ASP A 548 -12.26 8.97 -20.03
CA ASP A 548 -11.29 7.89 -19.92
C ASP A 548 -9.93 8.39 -20.39
N TRP A 549 -8.89 8.20 -19.59
CA TRP A 549 -7.54 8.70 -19.88
C TRP A 549 -6.52 7.58 -19.98
N VAL A 550 -5.43 7.80 -20.70
CA VAL A 550 -4.34 6.82 -20.88
C VAL A 550 -3.00 7.53 -21.08
N ASP A 551 -1.90 6.95 -20.59
CA ASP A 551 -0.56 7.40 -21.01
C ASP A 551 -0.11 6.53 -22.19
N PRO A 552 -0.15 7.05 -23.43
CA PRO A 552 0.17 6.24 -24.61
C PRO A 552 1.62 5.74 -24.61
N ARG A 553 2.53 6.42 -23.88
CA ARG A 553 3.95 6.05 -23.80
C ARG A 553 4.20 4.85 -22.90
N TYR A 554 3.28 4.57 -21.97
CA TYR A 554 3.43 3.50 -20.98
C TYR A 554 2.42 2.37 -21.22
N ASP A 555 1.14 2.70 -21.38
CA ASP A 555 0.06 1.71 -21.33
C ASP A 555 -0.05 0.87 -22.62
N ILE A 556 0.07 1.50 -23.80
CA ILE A 556 -0.16 0.83 -25.10
C ILE A 556 0.78 -0.36 -25.28
N GLY A 557 2.08 -0.17 -24.97
CA GLY A 557 3.08 -1.23 -25.08
C GLY A 557 2.80 -2.41 -24.16
N VAL A 558 2.29 -2.15 -22.94
CA VAL A 558 1.94 -3.20 -21.97
C VAL A 558 0.76 -4.03 -22.46
N TYR A 559 -0.28 -3.38 -23.00
CA TYR A 559 -1.44 -4.06 -23.56
C TYR A 559 -1.08 -4.87 -24.81
N ALA A 560 -0.32 -4.27 -25.74
CA ALA A 560 0.14 -4.96 -26.95
C ALA A 560 0.99 -6.20 -26.60
N ALA A 561 1.95 -6.07 -25.68
CA ALA A 561 2.77 -7.19 -25.23
C ALA A 561 1.92 -8.30 -24.59
N LYS A 562 0.90 -7.92 -23.79
CA LYS A 562 -0.01 -8.90 -23.18
C LYS A 562 -0.85 -9.63 -24.23
N ILE A 563 -1.36 -8.93 -25.25
CA ILE A 563 -2.12 -9.54 -26.35
C ILE A 563 -1.27 -10.56 -27.09
N PHE A 564 -0.04 -10.22 -27.48
CA PHE A 564 0.86 -11.18 -28.14
C PHE A 564 1.19 -12.38 -27.24
N SER A 565 1.31 -12.18 -25.92
CA SER A 565 1.55 -13.29 -24.99
C SER A 565 0.35 -14.25 -24.84
N LEU A 566 -0.87 -13.75 -25.01
CA LEU A 566 -2.10 -14.56 -24.95
C LEU A 566 -2.33 -15.35 -26.24
N GLY A 567 -1.82 -14.82 -27.36
CA GLY A 567 -1.94 -15.41 -28.68
C GLY A 567 -3.31 -15.16 -29.35
N PRO A 568 -3.38 -15.37 -30.68
CA PRO A 568 -4.56 -15.03 -31.48
C PRO A 568 -5.80 -15.83 -31.10
N GLU A 569 -5.67 -17.08 -30.64
CA GLU A 569 -6.81 -17.93 -30.25
C GLU A 569 -7.69 -17.29 -29.16
N LYS A 570 -7.09 -16.48 -28.28
CA LYS A 570 -7.81 -15.83 -27.17
C LYS A 570 -8.25 -14.40 -27.47
N THR A 571 -7.60 -13.73 -28.42
CA THR A 571 -7.78 -12.29 -28.68
C THR A 571 -8.33 -11.97 -30.06
N LEU A 572 -8.51 -12.96 -30.93
CA LEU A 572 -9.10 -12.82 -32.26
C LEU A 572 -10.42 -12.06 -32.22
N SER A 573 -10.53 -11.03 -33.06
CA SER A 573 -11.71 -10.18 -33.26
C SER A 573 -12.18 -9.42 -32.03
N LYS A 574 -11.35 -9.37 -30.97
CA LYS A 574 -11.64 -8.60 -29.76
C LYS A 574 -11.10 -7.19 -29.86
N THR A 575 -11.86 -6.27 -29.28
CA THR A 575 -11.47 -4.88 -29.06
C THR A 575 -11.24 -4.70 -27.57
N TYR A 576 -10.08 -4.17 -27.19
CA TYR A 576 -9.74 -3.88 -25.81
C TYR A 576 -9.65 -2.36 -25.61
N PRO A 577 -10.46 -1.77 -24.72
CA PRO A 577 -10.27 -0.38 -24.33
C PRO A 577 -8.96 -0.27 -23.52
N VAL A 578 -8.08 0.65 -23.91
CA VAL A 578 -6.85 0.96 -23.16
C VAL A 578 -7.10 2.25 -22.40
N VAL A 579 -7.56 2.10 -21.16
CA VAL A 579 -8.02 3.20 -20.31
C VAL A 579 -7.56 3.01 -18.87
N GLY A 580 -7.19 4.11 -18.23
CA GLY A 580 -6.93 4.24 -16.80
C GLY A 580 -8.18 4.72 -16.03
N PRO A 581 -8.00 5.20 -14.79
CA PRO A 581 -9.09 5.74 -13.99
C PRO A 581 -9.79 6.92 -14.69
N LYS A 582 -11.12 6.97 -14.62
CA LYS A 582 -11.90 8.11 -15.08
C LYS A 582 -11.56 9.34 -14.23
N LEU A 583 -11.28 10.45 -14.91
CA LEU A 583 -11.02 11.75 -14.29
C LEU A 583 -11.80 12.81 -15.05
N THR A 584 -12.26 13.81 -14.29
CA THR A 584 -12.86 15.01 -14.84
C THR A 584 -11.77 15.97 -15.35
N PHE A 585 -12.12 16.85 -16.29
CA PHE A 585 -11.18 17.83 -16.82
C PHE A 585 -10.70 18.83 -15.74
N ALA A 586 -11.58 19.20 -14.80
CA ALA A 586 -11.22 20.08 -13.68
C ALA A 586 -10.28 19.41 -12.66
N GLU A 587 -10.36 18.10 -12.50
CA GLU A 587 -9.44 17.36 -11.61
C GLU A 587 -7.99 17.45 -12.07
N PHE A 588 -7.69 17.67 -13.35
CA PHE A 588 -6.31 17.88 -13.82
C PHE A 588 -5.66 19.08 -13.16
N ALA A 589 -6.33 20.23 -13.14
CA ALA A 589 -5.81 21.45 -12.53
C ALA A 589 -5.55 21.24 -11.02
N LYS A 590 -6.47 20.54 -10.35
CA LYS A 590 -6.34 20.20 -8.94
C LYS A 590 -5.16 19.25 -8.67
N ILE A 591 -5.09 18.14 -9.41
CA ILE A 591 -4.00 17.15 -9.29
C ILE A 591 -2.65 17.80 -9.63
N PHE A 592 -2.60 18.65 -10.66
CA PHE A 592 -1.39 19.38 -11.03
C PHE A 592 -0.93 20.29 -9.89
N THR A 593 -1.85 21.04 -9.28
CA THR A 593 -1.55 21.91 -8.14
C THR A 593 -1.02 21.11 -6.95
N GLU A 594 -1.70 20.01 -6.59
CA GLU A 594 -1.30 19.14 -5.48
C GLU A 594 0.07 18.49 -5.69
N ARG A 595 0.42 18.11 -6.92
CA ARG A 595 1.66 17.39 -7.23
C ARG A 595 2.86 18.29 -7.50
N THR A 596 2.63 19.45 -8.10
CA THR A 596 3.72 20.36 -8.52
C THR A 596 3.90 21.54 -7.56
N GLY A 597 2.91 21.83 -6.71
CA GLY A 597 2.88 23.02 -5.86
C GLY A 597 2.65 24.32 -6.63
N ARG A 598 2.46 24.26 -7.96
CA ARG A 598 2.16 25.41 -8.81
C ARG A 598 0.66 25.59 -8.95
N GLU A 599 0.17 26.80 -8.76
CA GLU A 599 -1.24 27.11 -8.91
C GLU A 599 -1.72 26.82 -10.33
N ALA A 600 -2.81 26.05 -10.45
CA ALA A 600 -3.44 25.75 -11.72
C ALA A 600 -4.96 25.83 -11.65
N VAL A 601 -5.56 26.25 -12.76
CA VAL A 601 -7.01 26.43 -12.91
C VAL A 601 -7.50 25.74 -14.16
N PHE A 602 -8.74 25.23 -14.11
CA PHE A 602 -9.45 24.77 -15.30
C PHE A 602 -10.44 25.85 -15.72
N ASP A 603 -10.22 26.45 -16.89
CA ASP A 603 -11.03 27.55 -17.43
C ASP A 603 -11.25 27.33 -18.94
N PRO A 604 -12.33 26.63 -19.34
CA PRO A 604 -12.53 26.12 -20.69
C PRO A 604 -12.73 27.25 -21.72
N ILE A 605 -12.21 27.05 -22.94
CA ILE A 605 -12.47 27.94 -24.07
C ILE A 605 -13.62 27.45 -24.95
N THR A 606 -14.07 28.28 -25.89
CA THR A 606 -15.12 27.86 -26.84
C THR A 606 -14.56 26.87 -27.87
N LEU A 607 -15.45 26.05 -28.45
CA LEU A 607 -15.11 25.12 -29.52
C LEU A 607 -14.48 25.83 -30.74
N ASP A 608 -14.92 27.06 -31.06
CA ASP A 608 -14.38 27.83 -32.18
C ASP A 608 -12.95 28.33 -31.90
N GLN A 609 -12.68 28.80 -30.67
CA GLN A 609 -11.33 29.20 -30.24
C GLN A 609 -10.38 28.00 -30.23
N TRP A 610 -10.89 26.84 -29.82
CA TRP A 610 -10.15 25.58 -29.85
C TRP A 610 -9.80 25.15 -31.28
N GLY A 611 -10.80 25.10 -32.16
CA GLY A 611 -10.63 24.74 -33.57
C GLY A 611 -9.58 25.61 -34.27
N ALA A 612 -9.64 26.92 -34.08
CA ALA A 612 -8.67 27.85 -34.65
C ALA A 612 -7.23 27.59 -34.15
N THR A 613 -7.07 27.23 -32.87
CA THR A 613 -5.76 26.91 -32.29
C THR A 613 -5.16 25.64 -32.93
N VAL A 614 -5.99 24.61 -33.11
CA VAL A 614 -5.56 23.36 -33.74
C VAL A 614 -5.27 23.55 -35.23
N ALA A 615 -6.13 24.28 -35.94
CA ALA A 615 -5.96 24.62 -37.35
C ALA A 615 -4.62 25.32 -37.62
N SER A 616 -4.22 26.25 -36.74
CA SER A 616 -2.93 26.94 -36.86
C SER A 616 -1.72 26.00 -36.71
N THR A 617 -1.88 24.91 -35.97
CA THR A 617 -0.80 23.98 -35.62
C THR A 617 -0.70 22.82 -36.62
N VAL A 618 -1.83 22.18 -36.94
CA VAL A 618 -1.89 20.92 -37.71
C VAL A 618 -2.37 21.13 -39.15
N GLY A 619 -3.03 22.25 -39.44
CA GLY A 619 -3.60 22.59 -40.75
C GLY A 619 -5.12 22.73 -40.73
N LYS A 620 -5.65 23.49 -41.68
CA LYS A 620 -7.07 23.88 -41.70
C LYS A 620 -8.03 22.70 -41.90
N GLY A 621 -7.58 21.61 -42.51
CA GLY A 621 -8.40 20.40 -42.72
C GLY A 621 -8.86 19.74 -41.42
N TYR A 622 -8.12 19.91 -40.31
CA TYR A 622 -8.46 19.34 -39.00
C TYR A 622 -9.39 20.20 -38.15
N GLU A 623 -9.67 21.44 -38.57
CA GLU A 623 -10.43 22.39 -37.76
C GLU A 623 -11.83 21.86 -37.40
N GLU A 624 -12.56 21.37 -38.40
CA GLU A 624 -13.91 20.86 -38.22
C GLU A 624 -13.93 19.48 -37.55
N ASP A 625 -12.95 18.65 -37.89
CA ASP A 625 -12.80 17.29 -37.35
C ASP A 625 -12.60 17.32 -35.82
N ILE A 626 -11.64 18.09 -35.33
CA ILE A 626 -11.35 18.17 -33.89
C ILE A 626 -12.45 18.92 -33.14
N ARG A 627 -13.15 19.84 -33.80
CA ARG A 627 -14.32 20.52 -33.22
C ARG A 627 -15.44 19.53 -32.95
N GLN A 628 -15.81 18.70 -33.93
CA GLN A 628 -16.83 17.66 -33.75
C GLN A 628 -16.38 16.58 -32.78
N MET A 629 -15.08 16.24 -32.72
CA MET A 629 -14.52 15.32 -31.73
C MET A 629 -14.75 15.82 -30.29
N MET A 630 -14.41 17.08 -29.99
CA MET A 630 -14.62 17.64 -28.65
C MET A 630 -16.10 17.86 -28.32
N GLN A 631 -16.91 18.16 -29.33
CA GLN A 631 -18.36 18.23 -29.17
C GLN A 631 -18.96 16.85 -28.84
N TRP A 632 -18.51 15.78 -29.51
CA TRP A 632 -18.87 14.42 -29.16
C TRP A 632 -18.44 14.07 -27.72
N ILE A 633 -17.21 14.38 -27.33
CA ILE A 633 -16.72 14.14 -25.96
C ILE A 633 -17.60 14.83 -24.93
N SER A 634 -18.11 16.02 -25.22
CA SER A 634 -19.00 16.76 -24.33
C SER A 634 -20.34 16.06 -24.11
N VAL A 635 -20.89 15.41 -25.14
CA VAL A 635 -22.23 14.80 -25.11
C VAL A 635 -22.22 13.27 -24.93
N ALA A 636 -21.08 12.62 -25.10
CA ALA A 636 -20.93 11.17 -24.97
C ALA A 636 -21.32 10.73 -23.55
N PRO A 637 -21.99 9.58 -23.36
CA PRO A 637 -22.35 9.11 -22.03
C PRO A 637 -21.12 8.85 -21.15
N ASP A 638 -21.20 9.18 -19.86
CA ASP A 638 -20.09 9.02 -18.91
C ASP A 638 -19.73 7.54 -18.66
N GLU A 639 -20.72 6.66 -18.79
CA GLU A 639 -20.57 5.21 -18.78
C GLU A 639 -20.70 4.66 -20.21
N LYS A 640 -19.69 3.93 -20.66
CA LYS A 640 -19.78 3.13 -21.89
C LYS A 640 -20.58 1.88 -21.56
N GLY A 641 -21.77 1.75 -22.15
CA GLY A 641 -22.63 0.57 -22.03
C GLY A 641 -22.04 -0.68 -22.67
#